data_AF-A0A848LDF6-F1
#
_entry.id   AF-A0A848LDF6-F1
#
_cell.length_a   1.000
_cell.length_b   1.000
_cell.length_c   1.000
_cell.angle_alpha   90.00
_cell.angle_beta   90.00
_cell.angle_gamma   90.00
#
_symmetry.space_group_name_H-M   'P 1'
#
loop_
_entity.id
_entity.type
_entity.pdbx_description
1 polymer ?
#
loop_
_entity_poly.entity_id
_entity_poly.type
_entity_poly.pdbx_seq_one_letter_code
_entity_poly.pdbx_strand_id
1 'polypeptide(L)'
;MSWYYGGCVPAEHDYRDPALIDTLIQEARRGMVLLGTSRIGKTSLLARIHENPARKSCAPLHVLDGADRVLSKLTEVDELLLFDEAQGLVKWTDNELRELRRRIDGRPFILAAWPTLMASQVPDELSRLLEDACREWLRPLGREEAARMIRRERSISPTACEEEVVNAIYRATAGFPNLIAGLCRFLMDNGTTLWAPTEENLRGFIDSGFYSGTFRDIYRSLPLRMQEVLDESCRGMKTRLDTLRGQGLVTGNPAAFSGTLFEYVWGSGGDWKLLALQEERRPSRPPRPPRPALTWLHVSDLHFGAGPQSHRFNQETITEELLKDVRARRPWDPDFLFVTGDIAFSASPTQYEKASAWLKQLVEAAGTTPEALRLVPGNHDVDRELAKRCGDIHAAIRGHPGEDSFELPPARLDERLHDPAIREALREKLKAYAGFVNSLASNHPKADDGTPLDWCESLEPTPQRPGRLWLVGLCSVWVSDKGDAERRLVMGEKQLRTLQEVQEDDLVFLLTHHPPGWLHPTAEELLLERLAERAHHVHLCGHVHAASARAMRGLGMPRDSLRLVAGAGHGESSGEHGYAWGALRWSRDRWEMGWAPRIFERGRGVRPDRNRYDLDDEGFAWEPLPRLQWKPPPA
;
A
#
# COMPACT_ATOMS: atom_id res chain seq x y z
N MET A 1 -11.07 45.40 -17.20
CA MET A 1 -11.47 44.52 -16.09
C MET A 1 -10.27 43.64 -15.75
N SER A 2 -9.65 43.89 -14.60
CA SER A 2 -8.40 43.24 -14.17
C SER A 2 -8.70 41.87 -13.56
N TRP A 3 -8.48 40.81 -14.32
CA TRP A 3 -8.59 39.44 -13.85
C TRP A 3 -7.25 39.02 -13.26
N TYR A 4 -7.23 38.69 -11.96
CA TYR A 4 -6.01 38.29 -11.24
C TYR A 4 -5.42 37.01 -11.84
N TYR A 5 -4.21 37.12 -12.38
CA TYR A 5 -3.42 36.03 -12.91
C TYR A 5 -3.02 35.08 -11.78
N GLY A 6 -3.62 33.88 -11.76
CA GLY A 6 -3.42 32.85 -10.73
C GLY A 6 -4.68 32.36 -10.02
N GLY A 7 -5.85 32.93 -10.31
CA GLY A 7 -7.13 32.57 -9.68
C GLY A 7 -7.89 31.37 -10.28
N CYS A 8 -8.96 30.99 -9.60
CA CYS A 8 -9.90 29.92 -9.96
C CYS A 8 -10.54 30.13 -11.34
N VAL A 9 -10.98 29.05 -12.02
CA VAL A 9 -11.80 29.19 -13.22
C VAL A 9 -13.07 29.94 -12.83
N PRO A 10 -13.44 31.07 -13.46
CA PRO A 10 -14.67 31.76 -13.09
C PRO A 10 -15.88 30.82 -13.29
N ALA A 11 -16.91 30.96 -12.46
CA ALA A 11 -18.03 30.03 -12.39
C ALA A 11 -18.74 29.84 -13.74
N GLU A 12 -18.77 30.88 -14.56
CA GLU A 12 -19.31 30.93 -15.91
C GLU A 12 -18.49 30.11 -16.95
N HIS A 13 -17.28 29.65 -16.59
CA HIS A 13 -16.34 28.90 -17.44
C HIS A 13 -16.13 27.43 -17.01
N ASP A 14 -16.67 26.95 -15.88
CA ASP A 14 -16.65 25.53 -15.50
C ASP A 14 -17.92 24.82 -16.00
N TYR A 15 -17.79 23.99 -17.04
CA TYR A 15 -18.91 23.38 -17.79
C TYR A 15 -19.27 21.96 -17.37
N ARG A 16 -18.89 21.56 -16.17
CA ARG A 16 -19.38 20.31 -15.58
C ARG A 16 -20.90 20.29 -15.55
N ASP A 17 -21.43 19.09 -15.80
CA ASP A 17 -22.85 18.81 -15.93
C ASP A 17 -23.66 19.48 -14.80
N PRO A 18 -24.67 20.33 -15.09
CA PRO A 18 -25.58 20.86 -14.09
C PRO A 18 -26.19 19.79 -13.18
N ALA A 19 -26.43 18.57 -13.68
CA ALA A 19 -26.92 17.46 -12.87
C ALA A 19 -25.93 17.02 -11.78
N LEU A 20 -24.62 17.22 -11.99
CA LEU A 20 -23.60 16.99 -10.97
C LEU A 20 -23.76 17.98 -9.80
N ILE A 21 -24.06 19.25 -10.08
CA ILE A 21 -24.27 20.27 -9.03
C ILE A 21 -25.47 19.89 -8.16
N ASP A 22 -26.57 19.47 -8.77
CA ASP A 22 -27.76 19.07 -8.03
C ASP A 22 -27.51 17.82 -7.18
N THR A 23 -26.75 16.86 -7.72
CA THR A 23 -26.33 15.65 -6.99
C THR A 23 -25.44 15.99 -5.80
N LEU A 24 -24.42 16.84 -6.00
CA LEU A 24 -23.52 17.30 -4.94
C LEU A 24 -24.29 18.00 -3.81
N ILE A 25 -25.27 18.83 -4.16
CA ILE A 25 -26.12 19.52 -3.19
C ILE A 25 -27.02 18.54 -2.42
N GLN A 26 -27.52 17.49 -3.08
CA GLN A 26 -28.34 16.47 -2.43
C GLN A 26 -27.52 15.65 -1.43
N GLU A 27 -26.32 15.21 -1.81
CA GLU A 27 -25.43 14.41 -0.97
C GLU A 27 -24.82 15.21 0.18
N ALA A 28 -24.64 16.53 0.01
CA ALA A 28 -24.17 17.43 1.07
C ALA A 28 -25.02 17.39 2.34
N ARG A 29 -26.29 16.92 2.29
CA ARG A 29 -27.14 16.72 3.47
C ARG A 29 -26.56 15.74 4.49
N ARG A 30 -25.67 14.84 4.07
CA ARG A 30 -24.96 13.88 4.92
C ARG A 30 -23.56 14.36 5.30
N GLY A 31 -23.19 15.59 4.92
CA GLY A 31 -21.81 16.05 4.88
C GLY A 31 -21.10 15.43 3.66
N MET A 32 -20.35 16.24 2.93
CA MET A 32 -19.64 15.78 1.74
C MET A 32 -18.20 16.30 1.68
N VAL A 33 -17.29 15.46 1.21
CA VAL A 33 -15.89 15.80 0.90
C VAL A 33 -15.69 15.71 -0.60
N LEU A 34 -15.45 16.85 -1.23
CA LEU A 34 -15.09 16.97 -2.64
C LEU A 34 -13.57 16.92 -2.79
N LEU A 35 -13.03 15.78 -3.23
CA LEU A 35 -11.60 15.53 -3.35
C LEU A 35 -11.12 15.79 -4.77
N GLY A 36 -9.98 16.44 -4.92
CA GLY A 36 -9.37 16.62 -6.23
C GLY A 36 -8.03 17.32 -6.17
N THR A 37 -7.19 17.13 -7.19
CA THR A 37 -5.87 17.76 -7.28
C THR A 37 -5.97 19.29 -7.42
N SER A 38 -4.84 19.98 -7.30
CA SER A 38 -4.81 21.43 -7.48
C SER A 38 -5.35 21.81 -8.86
N ARG A 39 -6.10 22.92 -8.92
CA ARG A 39 -6.61 23.50 -10.17
C ARG A 39 -7.52 22.61 -11.02
N ILE A 40 -8.07 21.55 -10.44
CA ILE A 40 -9.11 20.72 -11.07
C ILE A 40 -10.48 21.41 -11.09
N GLY A 41 -10.65 22.61 -10.52
CA GLY A 41 -11.90 23.37 -10.55
C GLY A 41 -12.82 23.17 -9.32
N LYS A 42 -12.27 22.72 -8.18
CA LYS A 42 -13.04 22.60 -6.92
C LYS A 42 -13.69 23.92 -6.50
N THR A 43 -12.90 24.99 -6.41
CA THR A 43 -13.38 26.32 -6.01
C THR A 43 -14.43 26.87 -6.96
N SER A 44 -14.24 26.67 -8.27
CA SER A 44 -15.19 27.06 -9.32
C SER A 44 -16.53 26.35 -9.17
N LEU A 45 -16.49 25.06 -8.84
CA LEU A 45 -17.68 24.26 -8.59
C LEU A 45 -18.41 24.71 -7.31
N LEU A 46 -17.67 25.02 -6.24
CA LEU A 46 -18.26 25.59 -5.02
C LEU A 46 -18.91 26.96 -5.28
N ALA A 47 -18.30 27.82 -6.09
CA ALA A 47 -18.88 29.10 -6.49
C ALA A 47 -20.21 28.92 -7.25
N ARG A 48 -20.27 27.96 -8.19
CA ARG A 48 -21.53 27.64 -8.90
C ARG A 48 -22.62 27.09 -7.96
N ILE A 49 -22.25 26.31 -6.95
CA ILE A 49 -23.20 25.85 -5.92
C ILE A 49 -23.74 27.04 -5.11
N HIS A 50 -22.87 27.99 -4.77
CA HIS A 50 -23.25 29.22 -4.05
C HIS A 50 -24.19 30.11 -4.88
N GLU A 51 -23.94 30.26 -6.18
CA GLU A 51 -24.70 31.11 -7.10
C GLU A 51 -25.98 30.44 -7.66
N ASN A 52 -26.27 29.19 -7.28
CA ASN A 52 -27.40 28.45 -7.83
C ASN A 52 -28.75 29.12 -7.44
N PRO A 53 -29.53 29.63 -8.42
CA PRO A 53 -30.74 30.41 -8.16
C PRO A 53 -31.90 29.62 -7.52
N ALA A 54 -31.81 28.28 -7.47
CA ALA A 54 -32.75 27.45 -6.73
C ALA A 54 -32.59 27.56 -5.20
N ARG A 55 -31.57 28.28 -4.70
CA ARG A 55 -31.28 28.47 -3.28
C ARG A 55 -31.41 29.94 -2.88
N LYS A 56 -32.24 30.23 -1.87
CA LYS A 56 -32.42 31.60 -1.34
C LYS A 56 -31.41 31.97 -0.24
N SER A 57 -30.64 31.02 0.32
CA SER A 57 -29.60 31.31 1.33
C SER A 57 -28.49 30.23 1.40
N CYS A 58 -27.51 30.27 0.49
CA CYS A 58 -26.25 29.53 0.68
C CYS A 58 -25.27 30.38 1.50
N ALA A 59 -24.53 29.76 2.44
CA ALA A 59 -23.48 30.45 3.19
C ALA A 59 -22.47 31.09 2.22
N PRO A 60 -21.79 32.20 2.59
CA PRO A 60 -20.62 32.64 1.86
C PRO A 60 -19.55 31.52 1.84
N LEU A 61 -18.82 31.39 0.74
CA LEU A 61 -17.73 30.42 0.63
C LEU A 61 -16.68 30.65 1.74
N HIS A 62 -16.48 29.66 2.61
CA HIS A 62 -15.51 29.72 3.71
C HIS A 62 -14.17 29.14 3.26
N VAL A 63 -13.20 29.99 2.92
CA VAL A 63 -11.81 29.55 2.72
C VAL A 63 -11.17 29.28 4.09
N LEU A 64 -10.66 28.08 4.29
CA LEU A 64 -10.12 27.62 5.57
C LEU A 64 -8.69 28.12 5.81
N ASP A 65 -8.60 29.40 6.17
CA ASP A 65 -7.37 30.13 6.50
C ASP A 65 -7.42 30.65 7.96
N GLY A 66 -7.20 29.72 8.90
CA GLY A 66 -7.21 29.95 10.35
C GLY A 66 -8.55 29.67 11.04
N ALA A 67 -8.52 28.99 12.20
CA ALA A 67 -9.71 28.52 12.90
C ALA A 67 -10.65 29.63 13.39
N ASP A 68 -10.12 30.62 14.11
CA ASP A 68 -10.91 31.72 14.68
C ASP A 68 -11.70 32.51 13.62
N ARG A 69 -11.07 32.74 12.46
CA ARG A 69 -11.65 33.50 11.34
C ARG A 69 -12.80 32.75 10.68
N VAL A 70 -12.73 31.43 10.64
CA VAL A 70 -13.77 30.58 10.05
C VAL A 70 -14.91 30.42 11.04
N LEU A 71 -14.61 30.04 12.29
CA LEU A 71 -15.61 29.77 13.32
C LEU A 71 -16.47 31.02 13.61
N SER A 72 -15.88 32.21 13.62
CA SER A 72 -16.61 33.48 13.84
C SER A 72 -17.55 33.87 12.69
N LYS A 73 -17.37 33.32 11.48
CA LYS A 73 -18.19 33.60 10.31
C LYS A 73 -19.32 32.60 10.08
N LEU A 74 -19.29 31.44 10.76
CA LEU A 74 -20.38 30.47 10.69
C LEU A 74 -21.59 31.04 11.41
N THR A 75 -22.67 31.31 10.67
CA THR A 75 -23.91 31.83 11.24
C THR A 75 -24.93 30.70 11.42
N GLU A 76 -25.94 30.88 12.27
CA GLU A 76 -27.00 29.88 12.46
C GLU A 76 -28.00 29.83 11.28
N VAL A 77 -27.91 30.77 10.33
CA VAL A 77 -28.91 30.98 9.28
C VAL A 77 -28.56 30.29 7.96
N ASP A 78 -27.33 29.77 7.80
CA ASP A 78 -26.93 29.23 6.49
C ASP A 78 -27.47 27.81 6.25
N GLU A 79 -28.19 27.60 5.13
CA GLU A 79 -28.79 26.31 4.76
C GLU A 79 -27.78 25.28 4.22
N LEU A 80 -26.64 25.72 3.68
CA LEU A 80 -25.57 24.89 3.15
C LEU A 80 -24.22 25.57 3.38
N LEU A 81 -23.31 24.87 4.05
CA LEU A 81 -21.97 25.35 4.35
C LEU A 81 -20.97 24.87 3.30
N LEU A 82 -20.21 25.80 2.71
CA LEU A 82 -19.20 25.49 1.70
C LEU A 82 -17.82 25.86 2.23
N PHE A 83 -16.92 24.88 2.30
CA PHE A 83 -15.55 25.06 2.75
C PHE A 83 -14.58 24.77 1.62
N ASP A 84 -13.71 25.73 1.32
CA ASP A 84 -12.63 25.56 0.36
C ASP A 84 -11.27 25.42 1.06
N GLU A 85 -10.33 24.76 0.39
CA GLU A 85 -8.99 24.43 0.91
C GLU A 85 -9.02 23.65 2.24
N ALA A 86 -9.94 22.69 2.36
CA ALA A 86 -10.20 21.96 3.59
C ALA A 86 -9.07 21.02 4.05
N GLN A 87 -8.04 20.81 3.24
CA GLN A 87 -6.78 20.24 3.74
C GLN A 87 -6.12 21.09 4.84
N GLY A 88 -6.50 22.36 4.99
CA GLY A 88 -6.07 23.22 6.10
C GLY A 88 -6.52 22.73 7.47
N LEU A 89 -7.60 21.94 7.55
CA LEU A 89 -8.12 21.38 8.82
C LEU A 89 -7.13 20.45 9.51
N VAL A 90 -6.20 19.85 8.76
CA VAL A 90 -5.13 19.00 9.32
C VAL A 90 -4.25 19.78 10.31
N LYS A 91 -4.20 21.11 10.19
CA LYS A 91 -3.40 21.98 11.08
C LYS A 91 -4.17 22.44 12.32
N TRP A 92 -5.46 22.13 12.42
CA TRP A 92 -6.30 22.56 13.54
C TRP A 92 -6.16 21.57 14.70
N THR A 93 -6.30 22.09 15.91
CA THR A 93 -6.34 21.28 17.14
C THR A 93 -7.68 20.55 17.27
N ASP A 94 -7.71 19.45 18.04
CA ASP A 94 -8.96 18.72 18.29
C ASP A 94 -10.04 19.59 18.96
N ASN A 95 -9.67 20.60 19.75
CA ASN A 95 -10.64 21.52 20.34
C ASN A 95 -11.31 22.41 19.28
N GLU A 96 -10.55 22.94 18.34
CA GLU A 96 -11.08 23.75 17.22
C GLU A 96 -11.93 22.89 16.27
N LEU A 97 -11.53 21.65 16.02
CA LEU A 97 -12.27 20.70 15.19
C LEU A 97 -13.57 20.23 15.87
N ARG A 98 -13.55 20.00 17.19
CA ARG A 98 -14.75 19.69 17.96
C ARG A 98 -15.73 20.86 17.96
N GLU A 99 -15.22 22.08 18.06
CA GLU A 99 -16.02 23.29 17.93
C GLU A 99 -16.63 23.45 16.52
N LEU A 100 -15.84 23.19 15.47
CA LEU A 100 -16.34 23.17 14.10
C LEU A 100 -17.47 22.14 13.94
N ARG A 101 -17.24 20.90 14.38
CA ARG A 101 -18.23 19.81 14.34
C ARG A 101 -19.52 20.20 15.06
N ARG A 102 -19.42 20.85 16.22
CA ARG A 102 -20.59 21.36 16.97
C ARG A 102 -21.39 22.42 16.18
N ARG A 103 -20.71 23.30 15.44
CA ARG A 103 -21.36 24.38 14.66
C ARG A 103 -21.95 23.92 13.32
N ILE A 104 -21.48 22.79 12.79
CA ILE A 104 -21.98 22.21 11.54
C ILE A 104 -22.91 21.01 11.76
N ASP A 105 -23.09 20.56 13.00
CA ASP A 105 -23.96 19.43 13.35
C ASP A 105 -25.39 19.67 12.87
N GLY A 106 -25.98 18.66 12.23
CA GLY A 106 -27.31 18.74 11.62
C GLY A 106 -27.42 19.66 10.38
N ARG A 107 -26.33 20.27 9.90
CA ARG A 107 -26.33 21.18 8.75
C ARG A 107 -25.63 20.54 7.54
N PRO A 108 -26.19 20.68 6.32
CA PRO A 108 -25.50 20.25 5.11
C PRO A 108 -24.18 20.99 4.91
N PHE A 109 -23.11 20.28 4.54
CA PHE A 109 -21.81 20.90 4.25
C PHE A 109 -21.04 20.21 3.12
N ILE A 110 -20.15 20.97 2.48
CA ILE A 110 -19.20 20.49 1.47
C ILE A 110 -17.79 20.95 1.84
N LEU A 111 -16.86 20.00 1.98
CA LEU A 111 -15.43 20.22 2.16
C LEU A 111 -14.69 19.97 0.85
N ALA A 112 -14.24 21.02 0.15
CA ALA A 112 -13.34 20.86 -0.98
C ALA A 112 -11.89 20.74 -0.49
N ALA A 113 -11.23 19.63 -0.80
CA ALA A 113 -9.89 19.35 -0.30
C ALA A 113 -9.00 18.65 -1.32
N TRP A 114 -7.70 18.63 -1.01
CA TRP A 114 -6.76 17.75 -1.69
C TRP A 114 -6.90 16.31 -1.17
N PRO A 115 -6.52 15.31 -1.97
CA PRO A 115 -6.54 13.90 -1.55
C PRO A 115 -5.74 13.63 -0.25
N THR A 116 -4.75 14.47 0.05
CA THR A 116 -3.93 14.39 1.27
C THR A 116 -4.71 14.59 2.56
N LEU A 117 -5.90 15.20 2.52
CA LEU A 117 -6.80 15.26 3.67
C LEU A 117 -7.22 13.85 4.14
N MET A 118 -7.14 12.84 3.27
CA MET A 118 -7.45 11.44 3.56
C MET A 118 -6.22 10.62 4.02
N ALA A 119 -5.09 11.28 4.29
CA ALA A 119 -3.88 10.59 4.76
C ALA A 119 -4.06 10.08 6.20
N SER A 120 -3.28 9.05 6.57
CA SER A 120 -3.40 8.33 7.85
C SER A 120 -2.91 9.09 9.10
N GLN A 121 -2.58 10.37 8.97
CA GLN A 121 -2.11 11.23 10.08
C GLN A 121 -2.92 12.53 10.10
N VAL A 122 -4.21 12.43 10.43
CA VAL A 122 -5.08 13.57 10.71
C VAL A 122 -5.54 13.54 12.16
N PRO A 123 -5.84 14.70 12.78
CA PRO A 123 -6.38 14.74 14.14
C PRO A 123 -7.64 13.87 14.31
N ASP A 124 -7.84 13.29 15.49
CA ASP A 124 -8.92 12.33 15.75
C ASP A 124 -10.31 12.91 15.48
N GLU A 125 -10.55 14.17 15.85
CA GLU A 125 -11.84 14.82 15.60
C GLU A 125 -12.06 15.09 14.10
N LEU A 126 -10.99 15.31 13.34
CA LEU A 126 -11.07 15.42 11.89
C LEU A 126 -11.35 14.05 11.25
N SER A 127 -10.73 12.96 11.73
CA SER A 127 -11.04 11.61 11.25
C SER A 127 -12.52 11.28 11.38
N ARG A 128 -13.10 11.54 12.56
CA ARG A 128 -14.54 11.31 12.81
C ARG A 128 -15.43 12.13 11.87
N LEU A 129 -15.10 13.40 11.64
CA LEU A 129 -15.85 14.25 10.71
C LEU A 129 -15.82 13.71 9.27
N LEU A 130 -14.71 13.07 8.85
CA LEU A 130 -14.52 12.54 7.50
C LEU A 130 -15.04 11.11 7.31
N GLU A 131 -15.23 10.37 8.40
CA GLU A 131 -15.88 9.04 8.41
C GLU A 131 -17.38 9.15 8.12
N ASP A 132 -18.03 10.17 8.69
CA ASP A 132 -19.48 10.38 8.55
C ASP A 132 -19.88 11.00 7.19
N ALA A 133 -18.92 11.63 6.49
CA ALA A 133 -19.19 12.37 5.25
C ALA A 133 -19.08 11.52 3.96
N CYS A 134 -20.00 11.75 3.03
CA CYS A 134 -19.95 11.25 1.66
C CYS A 134 -18.74 11.79 0.90
N ARG A 135 -18.23 11.08 -0.11
CA ARG A 135 -17.00 11.45 -0.82
C ARG A 135 -17.22 11.47 -2.32
N GLU A 136 -16.81 12.55 -2.97
CA GLU A 136 -16.86 12.71 -4.42
C GLU A 136 -15.49 13.11 -4.96
N TRP A 137 -15.05 12.44 -6.04
CA TRP A 137 -13.73 12.67 -6.63
C TRP A 137 -13.85 13.46 -7.93
N LEU A 138 -13.37 14.70 -7.89
CA LEU A 138 -13.41 15.59 -9.03
C LEU A 138 -12.31 15.23 -10.04
N ARG A 139 -12.73 14.87 -11.25
CA ARG A 139 -11.86 14.45 -12.36
C ARG A 139 -11.65 15.59 -13.38
N PRO A 140 -10.62 15.52 -14.25
CA PRO A 140 -10.51 16.39 -15.41
C PRO A 140 -11.75 16.27 -16.30
N LEU A 141 -12.04 17.31 -17.09
CA LEU A 141 -13.19 17.32 -18.00
C LEU A 141 -13.02 16.23 -19.05
N GLY A 142 -14.10 15.49 -19.30
CA GLY A 142 -14.16 14.60 -20.46
C GLY A 142 -14.07 15.40 -21.76
N ARG A 143 -13.75 14.72 -22.87
CA ARG A 143 -13.57 15.36 -24.19
C ARG A 143 -14.73 16.26 -24.60
N GLU A 144 -15.97 15.86 -24.35
CA GLU A 144 -17.15 16.67 -24.70
C GLU A 144 -17.32 17.90 -23.81
N GLU A 145 -17.06 17.77 -22.50
CA GLU A 145 -17.09 18.88 -21.55
C GLU A 145 -15.99 19.91 -21.86
N ALA A 146 -14.78 19.42 -22.14
CA ALA A 146 -13.66 20.25 -22.58
C ALA A 146 -13.96 20.92 -23.93
N ALA A 147 -14.58 20.22 -24.87
CA ALA A 147 -14.98 20.79 -26.15
C ALA A 147 -16.03 21.89 -25.99
N ARG A 148 -17.00 21.74 -25.07
CA ARG A 148 -17.94 22.82 -24.73
C ARG A 148 -17.22 24.02 -24.14
N MET A 149 -16.27 23.78 -23.23
CA MET A 149 -15.44 24.83 -22.62
C MET A 149 -14.61 25.58 -23.67
N ILE A 150 -13.86 24.87 -24.52
CA ILE A 150 -13.01 25.44 -25.58
C ILE A 150 -13.84 26.25 -26.57
N ARG A 151 -15.00 25.73 -27.01
CA ARG A 151 -15.84 26.41 -27.99
C ARG A 151 -16.50 27.68 -27.43
N ARG A 152 -16.76 27.76 -26.12
CA ARG A 152 -17.40 28.94 -25.49
C ARG A 152 -16.41 30.04 -25.09
N GLU A 153 -15.13 29.73 -24.92
CA GLU A 153 -14.07 30.76 -24.85
C GLU A 153 -14.06 31.69 -26.08
N ARG A 154 -14.67 31.27 -27.20
CA ARG A 154 -14.75 32.04 -28.45
C ARG A 154 -15.96 32.99 -28.56
N SER A 155 -17.14 32.68 -28.00
CA SER A 155 -18.35 33.53 -28.07
C SER A 155 -19.57 32.95 -27.30
N ILE A 156 -20.56 33.81 -27.00
CA ILE A 156 -21.85 33.52 -26.33
C ILE A 156 -22.79 32.62 -27.19
N SER A 157 -22.48 32.41 -28.47
CA SER A 157 -23.22 31.50 -29.38
C SER A 157 -22.26 30.45 -29.96
N PRO A 158 -22.63 29.15 -30.02
CA PRO A 158 -21.71 28.09 -30.42
C PRO A 158 -21.50 28.08 -31.94
N THR A 159 -20.43 27.40 -32.37
CA THR A 159 -20.16 26.86 -33.73
C THR A 159 -19.14 27.54 -34.65
N ALA A 160 -17.92 27.83 -34.17
CA ALA A 160 -16.79 27.91 -35.11
C ALA A 160 -15.40 27.58 -34.49
N CYS A 161 -15.25 26.61 -33.58
CA CYS A 161 -13.90 26.09 -33.35
C CYS A 161 -13.79 24.79 -34.12
N GLU A 162 -12.88 24.75 -35.10
CA GLU A 162 -12.59 23.52 -35.86
C GLU A 162 -12.24 22.39 -34.88
N GLU A 163 -12.68 21.18 -35.21
CA GLU A 163 -12.56 20.01 -34.32
C GLU A 163 -11.09 19.69 -34.04
N GLU A 164 -10.23 19.96 -35.01
CA GLU A 164 -8.79 19.84 -34.96
C GLU A 164 -8.18 20.72 -33.85
N VAL A 165 -8.66 21.97 -33.72
CA VAL A 165 -8.22 22.92 -32.70
C VAL A 165 -8.68 22.47 -31.32
N VAL A 166 -9.95 22.04 -31.20
CA VAL A 166 -10.50 21.49 -29.96
C VAL A 166 -9.69 20.27 -29.50
N ASN A 167 -9.41 19.35 -30.42
CA ASN A 167 -8.64 18.15 -30.14
C ASN A 167 -7.18 18.47 -29.80
N ALA A 168 -6.58 19.48 -30.43
CA ALA A 168 -5.20 19.88 -30.14
C ALA A 168 -5.10 20.50 -28.74
N ILE A 169 -6.04 21.36 -28.35
CA ILE A 169 -6.06 21.99 -27.02
C ILE A 169 -6.41 20.98 -25.94
N TYR A 170 -7.42 20.13 -26.16
CA TYR A 170 -7.75 19.04 -25.22
C TYR A 170 -6.54 18.13 -24.99
N ARG A 171 -5.82 17.74 -26.06
CA ARG A 171 -4.59 16.94 -25.97
C ARG A 171 -3.47 17.64 -25.24
N ALA A 172 -3.26 18.93 -25.49
CA ALA A 172 -2.23 19.69 -24.80
C ALA A 172 -2.51 19.88 -23.29
N THR A 173 -3.78 19.74 -22.87
CA THR A 173 -4.23 20.14 -21.53
C THR A 173 -4.79 19.00 -20.69
N ALA A 174 -4.94 17.79 -21.25
CA ALA A 174 -5.48 16.62 -20.55
C ALA A 174 -6.87 16.84 -19.90
N GLY A 175 -7.69 17.74 -20.46
CA GLY A 175 -9.00 18.03 -19.90
C GLY A 175 -8.97 18.88 -18.62
N PHE A 176 -7.82 19.37 -18.18
CA PHE A 176 -7.74 20.21 -16.99
C PHE A 176 -8.36 21.60 -17.27
N PRO A 177 -9.45 21.99 -16.58
CA PRO A 177 -10.15 23.24 -16.88
C PRO A 177 -9.25 24.48 -16.91
N ASN A 178 -8.34 24.60 -15.94
CA ASN A 178 -7.42 25.74 -15.87
C ASN A 178 -6.37 25.75 -16.98
N LEU A 179 -5.88 24.57 -17.41
CA LEU A 179 -4.95 24.48 -18.53
C LEU A 179 -5.65 24.78 -19.85
N ILE A 180 -6.89 24.31 -20.01
CA ILE A 180 -7.75 24.67 -21.16
C ILE A 180 -7.94 26.17 -21.21
N ALA A 181 -8.43 26.79 -20.13
CA ALA A 181 -8.68 28.23 -20.11
C ALA A 181 -7.41 29.05 -20.34
N GLY A 182 -6.28 28.63 -19.76
CA GLY A 182 -4.99 29.30 -19.92
C GLY A 182 -4.46 29.19 -21.34
N LEU A 183 -4.47 27.99 -21.91
CA LEU A 183 -3.96 27.72 -23.25
C LEU A 183 -4.85 28.36 -24.32
N CYS A 184 -6.18 28.32 -24.17
CA CYS A 184 -7.08 29.04 -25.06
C CYS A 184 -6.74 30.53 -25.08
N ARG A 185 -6.53 31.14 -23.91
CA ARG A 185 -6.12 32.57 -23.81
C ARG A 185 -4.79 32.87 -24.45
N PHE A 186 -3.83 31.95 -24.36
CA PHE A 186 -2.52 32.11 -24.98
C PHE A 186 -2.56 31.97 -26.52
N LEU A 187 -3.47 31.15 -27.05
CA LEU A 187 -3.61 30.85 -28.47
C LEU A 187 -4.66 31.70 -29.20
N MET A 188 -5.17 32.76 -28.55
CA MET A 188 -6.09 33.70 -29.16
C MET A 188 -5.33 34.88 -29.77
N ASP A 189 -5.53 35.13 -31.06
CA ASP A 189 -5.13 36.40 -31.70
C ASP A 189 -6.24 37.43 -31.65
N ASN A 190 -5.90 38.62 -31.16
CA ASN A 190 -6.80 39.77 -31.00
C ASN A 190 -8.18 39.41 -30.40
N GLY A 191 -8.25 38.35 -29.58
CA GLY A 191 -9.46 37.87 -28.91
C GLY A 191 -10.54 37.23 -29.80
N THR A 192 -10.24 36.86 -31.05
CA THR A 192 -11.30 36.45 -32.01
C THR A 192 -11.10 35.09 -32.69
N THR A 193 -9.87 34.61 -32.84
CA THR A 193 -9.61 33.31 -33.48
C THR A 193 -8.67 32.47 -32.63
N LEU A 194 -9.13 31.26 -32.30
CA LEU A 194 -8.37 30.25 -31.60
C LEU A 194 -7.76 29.30 -32.62
N TRP A 195 -6.44 29.09 -32.58
CA TRP A 195 -5.75 28.16 -33.46
C TRP A 195 -5.21 26.95 -32.72
N ALA A 196 -4.86 25.90 -33.47
CA ALA A 196 -4.18 24.74 -32.92
C ALA A 196 -2.77 25.14 -32.45
N PRO A 197 -2.36 24.79 -31.21
CA PRO A 197 -1.03 25.10 -30.71
C PRO A 197 0.07 24.43 -31.54
N THR A 198 1.10 25.19 -31.89
CA THR A 198 2.38 24.63 -32.34
C THR A 198 3.29 24.30 -31.15
N GLU A 199 4.35 23.52 -31.38
CA GLU A 199 5.36 23.20 -30.34
C GLU A 199 6.01 24.46 -29.77
N GLU A 200 6.29 25.46 -30.62
CA GLU A 200 6.81 26.76 -30.18
C GLU A 200 5.79 27.52 -29.33
N ASN A 201 4.49 27.46 -29.67
CA ASN A 201 3.45 28.04 -28.82
C ASN A 201 3.34 27.34 -27.46
N LEU A 202 3.47 26.01 -27.41
CA LEU A 202 3.41 25.28 -26.14
C LEU A 202 4.62 25.58 -25.25
N ARG A 203 5.82 25.65 -25.84
CA ARG A 203 7.03 26.08 -25.11
C ARG A 203 6.90 27.52 -24.62
N GLY A 204 6.46 28.42 -25.50
CA GLY A 204 6.16 29.81 -25.12
C GLY A 204 5.10 29.92 -24.03
N PHE A 205 4.06 29.09 -24.05
CA PHE A 205 3.03 29.04 -23.00
C PHE A 205 3.61 28.59 -21.66
N ILE A 206 4.46 27.56 -21.66
CA ILE A 206 5.18 27.08 -20.47
C ILE A 206 6.13 28.16 -19.92
N ASP A 207 6.86 28.82 -20.82
CA ASP A 207 7.91 29.81 -20.50
C ASP A 207 7.37 31.21 -20.18
N SER A 208 6.14 31.52 -20.57
CA SER A 208 5.49 32.84 -20.41
C SER A 208 5.26 33.29 -18.96
N GLY A 209 5.84 32.61 -17.97
CA GLY A 209 5.78 32.97 -16.55
C GLY A 209 4.41 32.74 -15.92
N PHE A 210 3.39 32.30 -16.68
CA PHE A 210 2.08 31.90 -16.15
C PHE A 210 2.15 30.69 -15.19
N TYR A 211 3.26 29.94 -15.18
CA TYR A 211 3.32 28.56 -14.68
C TYR A 211 4.49 28.18 -13.73
N SER A 212 5.31 29.13 -13.24
CA SER A 212 6.45 28.75 -12.38
C SER A 212 6.06 28.02 -11.07
N GLY A 213 4.82 28.18 -10.61
CA GLY A 213 4.23 27.41 -9.49
C GLY A 213 3.39 26.20 -9.91
N THR A 214 2.52 26.36 -10.91
CA THR A 214 1.43 25.41 -11.23
C THR A 214 1.88 24.02 -11.67
N PHE A 215 2.86 23.92 -12.58
CA PHE A 215 3.37 22.63 -13.04
C PHE A 215 4.13 21.94 -11.90
N ARG A 216 4.87 22.72 -11.12
CA ARG A 216 5.61 22.25 -9.95
C ARG A 216 4.68 21.76 -8.84
N ASP A 217 3.51 22.38 -8.65
CA ASP A 217 2.50 21.96 -7.67
C ASP A 217 1.72 20.73 -8.14
N ILE A 218 1.38 20.64 -9.43
CA ILE A 218 0.81 19.43 -10.04
C ILE A 218 1.81 18.28 -9.93
N TYR A 219 3.06 18.49 -10.37
CA TYR A 219 4.16 17.54 -10.28
C TYR A 219 4.40 17.06 -8.85
N ARG A 220 4.52 17.99 -7.87
CA ARG A 220 4.68 17.64 -6.44
C ARG A 220 3.46 16.93 -5.86
N SER A 221 2.28 17.10 -6.45
CA SER A 221 1.06 16.37 -6.05
C SER A 221 0.93 14.99 -6.69
N LEU A 222 1.76 14.66 -7.67
CA LEU A 222 1.81 13.31 -8.25
C LEU A 222 2.47 12.34 -7.28
N PRO A 223 2.11 11.05 -7.30
CA PRO A 223 2.88 10.01 -6.63
C PRO A 223 4.36 10.01 -7.08
N LEU A 224 5.28 9.69 -6.17
CA LEU A 224 6.73 9.80 -6.38
C LEU A 224 7.22 9.04 -7.64
N ARG A 225 6.64 7.87 -7.93
CA ARG A 225 6.95 7.07 -9.13
C ARG A 225 6.65 7.81 -10.45
N MET A 226 5.65 8.68 -10.46
CA MET A 226 5.27 9.46 -11.64
C MET A 226 6.12 10.72 -11.78
N GLN A 227 6.58 11.27 -10.65
CA GLN A 227 7.59 12.32 -10.62
C GLN A 227 8.89 11.82 -11.26
N GLU A 228 9.36 10.64 -10.85
CA GLU A 228 10.56 9.99 -11.37
C GLU A 228 10.52 9.76 -12.89
N VAL A 229 9.40 9.28 -13.45
CA VAL A 229 9.30 9.04 -14.90
C VAL A 229 9.31 10.35 -15.72
N LEU A 230 8.73 11.42 -15.17
CA LEU A 230 8.76 12.74 -15.81
C LEU A 230 10.16 13.38 -15.74
N ASP A 231 10.88 13.21 -14.63
CA ASP A 231 12.27 13.64 -14.50
C ASP A 231 13.21 12.88 -15.44
N GLU A 232 12.96 11.60 -15.69
CA GLU A 232 13.74 10.77 -16.62
C GLU A 232 13.46 11.10 -18.10
N SER A 233 12.21 11.42 -18.45
CA SER A 233 11.82 11.88 -19.79
C SER A 233 12.48 13.22 -20.13
N CYS A 234 12.53 14.15 -19.17
CA CYS A 234 13.24 15.42 -19.29
C CYS A 234 14.77 15.25 -19.47
N ARG A 235 15.33 14.08 -19.13
CA ARG A 235 16.75 13.74 -19.29
C ARG A 235 17.07 12.97 -20.58
N GLY A 236 16.09 12.68 -21.45
CA GLY A 236 16.32 12.19 -22.82
C GLY A 236 16.65 10.70 -22.98
N MET A 237 16.32 9.85 -22.01
CA MET A 237 16.64 8.41 -22.06
C MET A 237 15.64 7.59 -22.91
N LYS A 238 15.96 7.37 -24.21
CA LYS A 238 15.08 6.76 -25.24
C LYS A 238 14.70 5.28 -25.07
N THR A 239 15.56 4.45 -24.47
CA THR A 239 15.46 2.98 -24.56
C THR A 239 14.26 2.34 -23.85
N ARG A 240 13.69 2.99 -22.83
CA ARG A 240 12.51 2.47 -22.09
C ARG A 240 11.16 2.86 -22.71
N LEU A 241 11.11 3.94 -23.48
CA LEU A 241 9.91 4.39 -24.22
C LEU A 241 9.54 3.40 -25.33
N ASP A 242 10.54 2.83 -26.02
CA ASP A 242 10.31 1.83 -27.06
C ASP A 242 9.84 0.48 -26.48
N THR A 243 10.23 0.15 -25.23
CA THR A 243 9.72 -1.02 -24.49
C THR A 243 8.23 -0.89 -24.16
N LEU A 244 7.76 0.32 -23.82
CA LEU A 244 6.35 0.61 -23.55
C LEU A 244 5.49 0.60 -24.83
N ARG A 245 6.05 1.04 -25.97
CA ARG A 245 5.41 0.94 -27.30
C ARG A 245 5.25 -0.52 -27.74
N GLY A 246 6.24 -1.38 -27.49
CA GLY A 246 6.17 -2.82 -27.78
C GLY A 246 5.09 -3.58 -27.01
N GLN A 247 4.54 -2.99 -25.94
CA GLN A 247 3.44 -3.56 -25.13
C GLN A 247 2.08 -2.91 -25.41
N GLY A 248 1.99 -2.02 -26.41
CA GLY A 248 0.74 -1.33 -26.78
C GLY A 248 0.28 -0.25 -25.80
N LEU A 249 1.14 0.18 -24.88
CA LEU A 249 0.79 1.16 -23.83
C LEU A 249 0.99 2.62 -24.28
N VAL A 250 1.67 2.86 -25.41
CA VAL A 250 2.07 4.18 -25.96
C VAL A 250 2.19 4.08 -27.50
N THR A 251 1.86 5.12 -28.30
CA THR A 251 1.93 5.16 -29.78
C THR A 251 2.37 6.51 -30.39
N GLY A 252 3.22 6.51 -31.43
CA GLY A 252 3.61 7.73 -32.17
C GLY A 252 5.03 8.25 -31.87
N ASN A 253 5.52 9.22 -32.66
CA ASN A 253 6.96 9.53 -32.84
C ASN A 253 7.58 10.42 -31.71
N PRO A 254 8.78 10.09 -31.14
CA PRO A 254 9.37 10.80 -29.99
C PRO A 254 9.93 12.22 -30.25
N ALA A 255 9.94 12.71 -31.49
CA ALA A 255 10.64 13.95 -31.84
C ALA A 255 9.85 15.25 -31.59
N ALA A 256 8.60 15.18 -31.12
CA ALA A 256 7.83 16.35 -30.71
C ALA A 256 7.78 16.40 -29.19
N PHE A 257 8.44 17.38 -28.58
CA PHE A 257 8.27 17.66 -27.17
C PHE A 257 6.92 18.38 -26.99
N SER A 258 5.83 17.63 -27.20
CA SER A 258 4.44 18.00 -26.86
C SER A 258 3.43 16.84 -26.94
N GLY A 259 3.88 15.57 -27.08
CA GLY A 259 3.01 14.39 -27.22
C GLY A 259 2.95 13.44 -26.01
N THR A 260 3.78 13.64 -24.98
CA THR A 260 4.17 12.55 -24.06
C THR A 260 3.53 12.54 -22.67
N LEU A 261 2.97 13.63 -22.14
CA LEU A 261 2.21 13.57 -20.88
C LEU A 261 0.83 12.91 -21.08
N PHE A 262 0.30 13.00 -22.30
CA PHE A 262 -1.08 12.69 -22.65
C PHE A 262 -1.28 11.23 -23.09
N GLU A 263 -0.35 10.62 -23.84
CA GLU A 263 -0.37 9.16 -23.99
C GLU A 263 -0.11 8.44 -22.67
N TYR A 264 0.65 9.08 -21.79
CA TYR A 264 1.23 8.45 -20.61
C TYR A 264 0.24 8.20 -19.47
N VAL A 265 -0.94 8.80 -19.49
CA VAL A 265 -2.01 8.42 -18.56
C VAL A 265 -3.12 7.61 -19.26
N TRP A 266 -3.23 7.62 -20.60
CA TRP A 266 -4.44 7.12 -21.28
C TRP A 266 -4.32 6.42 -22.66
N GLY A 267 -3.18 6.39 -23.37
CA GLY A 267 -3.06 5.74 -24.68
C GLY A 267 -3.97 6.30 -25.82
N SER A 268 -3.76 5.84 -27.05
CA SER A 268 -4.19 6.53 -28.30
C SER A 268 -5.64 6.33 -28.77
N GLY A 269 -6.48 5.68 -27.96
CA GLY A 269 -7.90 5.46 -28.27
C GLY A 269 -8.90 5.94 -27.21
N GLY A 270 -8.47 6.32 -25.99
CA GLY A 270 -9.33 6.95 -24.98
C GLY A 270 -10.61 6.21 -24.56
N ASP A 271 -10.72 4.88 -24.73
CA ASP A 271 -11.94 4.13 -24.42
C ASP A 271 -11.96 3.69 -22.94
N TRP A 272 -12.40 4.60 -22.07
CA TRP A 272 -13.16 4.22 -20.88
C TRP A 272 -14.63 4.11 -21.32
N LYS A 273 -15.07 2.90 -21.63
CA LYS A 273 -16.48 2.58 -21.52
C LYS A 273 -16.70 2.00 -20.13
N LEU A 274 -17.42 2.79 -19.32
CA LEU A 274 -18.40 2.28 -18.36
C LEU A 274 -19.11 1.08 -19.00
N LEU A 275 -18.70 -0.14 -18.68
CA LEU A 275 -19.63 -1.24 -18.63
C LEU A 275 -20.14 -1.30 -17.20
N ALA A 276 -21.38 -0.87 -17.10
CA ALA A 276 -22.24 -1.09 -15.97
C ALA A 276 -21.99 -2.48 -15.39
N LEU A 277 -21.87 -2.49 -14.06
CA LEU A 277 -22.41 -3.54 -13.23
C LEU A 277 -23.89 -3.71 -13.59
N GLN A 278 -24.18 -4.48 -14.64
CA GLN A 278 -25.44 -5.17 -14.77
C GLN A 278 -25.16 -6.65 -14.62
N GLU A 279 -25.81 -7.22 -13.62
CA GLU A 279 -25.87 -8.64 -13.33
C GLU A 279 -26.41 -9.41 -14.55
N GLU A 280 -25.54 -9.93 -15.41
CA GLU A 280 -25.93 -11.02 -16.31
C GLU A 280 -24.92 -12.16 -16.27
N ARG A 281 -25.38 -13.23 -15.61
CA ARG A 281 -24.97 -14.65 -15.66
C ARG A 281 -23.58 -14.96 -16.24
N ARG A 282 -22.66 -15.27 -15.32
CA ARG A 282 -21.34 -15.89 -15.56
C ARG A 282 -21.41 -17.07 -16.56
N PRO A 283 -20.65 -17.05 -17.67
CA PRO A 283 -20.15 -18.27 -18.28
C PRO A 283 -18.99 -18.81 -17.44
N SER A 284 -18.76 -20.12 -17.52
CA SER A 284 -17.78 -20.88 -16.75
C SER A 284 -16.35 -20.29 -16.75
N ARG A 285 -15.72 -20.37 -15.56
CA ARG A 285 -14.35 -19.97 -15.17
C ARG A 285 -13.31 -19.96 -16.31
N PRO A 286 -12.52 -18.88 -16.51
CA PRO A 286 -11.40 -18.89 -17.44
C PRO A 286 -10.32 -19.90 -17.01
N PRO A 287 -9.50 -20.43 -17.95
CA PRO A 287 -8.41 -21.33 -17.63
C PRO A 287 -7.38 -20.67 -16.70
N ARG A 288 -6.78 -21.44 -15.79
CA ARG A 288 -5.77 -20.95 -14.84
C ARG A 288 -4.58 -20.29 -15.59
N PRO A 289 -4.01 -19.18 -15.11
CA PRO A 289 -2.78 -18.61 -15.66
C PRO A 289 -1.62 -19.62 -15.56
N PRO A 290 -0.59 -19.51 -16.43
CA PRO A 290 0.59 -20.39 -16.35
C PRO A 290 1.20 -20.32 -14.96
N ARG A 291 1.53 -21.48 -14.38
CA ARG A 291 1.99 -21.58 -13.00
C ARG A 291 3.36 -20.86 -12.85
N PRO A 292 3.51 -19.97 -11.84
CA PRO A 292 4.81 -19.42 -11.46
C PRO A 292 5.82 -20.51 -11.10
N ALA A 293 7.10 -20.15 -11.08
CA ALA A 293 8.19 -21.05 -10.71
C ALA A 293 8.17 -21.46 -9.23
N LEU A 294 7.61 -20.59 -8.38
CA LEU A 294 7.36 -20.85 -6.96
C LEU A 294 6.13 -20.07 -6.52
N THR A 295 5.35 -20.64 -5.61
CA THR A 295 4.17 -20.00 -5.01
C THR A 295 4.08 -20.33 -3.52
N TRP A 296 3.65 -19.37 -2.72
CA TRP A 296 3.43 -19.60 -1.29
C TRP A 296 2.25 -18.80 -0.75
N LEU A 297 1.76 -19.26 0.40
CA LEU A 297 0.85 -18.52 1.26
C LEU A 297 1.60 -18.11 2.52
N HIS A 298 1.40 -16.89 3.00
CA HIS A 298 2.02 -16.36 4.20
C HIS A 298 0.94 -15.87 5.17
N VAL A 299 0.88 -16.49 6.35
CA VAL A 299 0.01 -16.12 7.47
C VAL A 299 0.87 -15.90 8.72
N SER A 300 0.37 -15.11 9.66
CA SER A 300 1.07 -14.81 10.92
C SER A 300 0.08 -14.35 11.98
N ASP A 301 0.48 -14.28 13.24
CA ASP A 301 -0.25 -13.57 14.31
C ASP A 301 -1.72 -14.03 14.39
N LEU A 302 -1.92 -15.34 14.59
CA LEU A 302 -3.22 -16.00 14.65
C LEU A 302 -3.83 -15.94 16.06
N HIS A 303 -3.00 -15.91 17.11
CA HIS A 303 -3.34 -15.76 18.53
C HIS A 303 -4.45 -16.71 19.04
N PHE A 304 -4.45 -17.99 18.65
CA PHE A 304 -5.53 -18.91 19.03
C PHE A 304 -5.79 -18.93 20.53
N GLY A 305 -7.05 -18.72 20.93
CA GLY A 305 -7.51 -18.72 22.32
C GLY A 305 -7.33 -17.40 23.08
N ALA A 306 -6.92 -16.33 22.40
CA ALA A 306 -6.82 -14.97 22.95
C ALA A 306 -8.16 -14.41 23.46
N GLY A 307 -8.09 -13.68 24.57
CA GLY A 307 -9.17 -12.81 25.03
C GLY A 307 -10.46 -13.50 25.54
N PRO A 308 -11.48 -12.70 25.88
CA PRO A 308 -12.80 -13.18 26.29
C PRO A 308 -13.55 -13.87 25.14
N GLN A 309 -14.69 -14.50 25.42
CA GLN A 309 -15.45 -15.28 24.43
C GLN A 309 -15.84 -14.49 23.17
N SER A 310 -16.16 -13.19 23.30
CA SER A 310 -16.46 -12.32 22.16
C SER A 310 -15.25 -12.11 21.24
N HIS A 311 -14.04 -12.04 21.80
CA HIS A 311 -12.80 -11.93 21.04
C HIS A 311 -12.52 -13.24 20.27
N ARG A 312 -12.77 -14.38 20.91
CA ARG A 312 -12.64 -15.70 20.27
C ARG A 312 -13.63 -15.88 19.12
N PHE A 313 -14.87 -15.41 19.27
CA PHE A 313 -15.86 -15.42 18.19
C PHE A 313 -15.43 -14.55 17.00
N ASN A 314 -14.82 -13.39 17.27
CA ASN A 314 -14.25 -12.55 16.22
C ASN A 314 -13.10 -13.28 15.49
N GLN A 315 -12.18 -13.89 16.23
CA GLN A 315 -11.10 -14.72 15.68
C GLN A 315 -11.63 -15.86 14.81
N GLU A 316 -12.62 -16.62 15.29
CA GLU A 316 -13.26 -17.67 14.51
C GLU A 316 -13.86 -17.11 13.20
N THR A 317 -14.59 -16.00 13.28
CA THR A 317 -15.15 -15.33 12.08
C THR A 317 -14.07 -14.94 11.08
N ILE A 318 -13.01 -14.28 11.52
CA ILE A 318 -11.93 -13.79 10.64
C ILE A 318 -11.16 -14.94 10.02
N THR A 319 -10.81 -15.94 10.82
CA THR A 319 -10.07 -17.11 10.37
C THR A 319 -10.92 -18.00 9.44
N GLU A 320 -12.24 -18.04 9.60
CA GLU A 320 -13.16 -18.65 8.63
C GLU A 320 -13.25 -17.88 7.32
N GLU A 321 -13.33 -16.55 7.36
CA GLU A 321 -13.36 -15.71 6.16
C GLU A 321 -12.05 -15.81 5.37
N LEU A 322 -10.91 -15.97 6.06
CA LEU A 322 -9.62 -16.29 5.46
C LEU A 322 -9.70 -17.62 4.69
N LEU A 323 -10.19 -18.69 5.34
CA LEU A 323 -10.34 -20.00 4.68
C LEU A 323 -11.27 -19.91 3.46
N LYS A 324 -12.35 -19.13 3.55
CA LYS A 324 -13.27 -18.90 2.42
C LYS A 324 -12.56 -18.20 1.27
N ASP A 325 -11.77 -17.16 1.52
CA ASP A 325 -11.02 -16.46 0.46
C ASP A 325 -9.96 -17.35 -0.16
N VAL A 326 -9.19 -18.11 0.64
CA VAL A 326 -8.21 -19.08 0.13
C VAL A 326 -8.87 -20.11 -0.79
N ARG A 327 -10.01 -20.69 -0.40
CA ARG A 327 -10.77 -21.63 -1.25
C ARG A 327 -11.27 -20.99 -2.54
N ALA A 328 -11.81 -19.77 -2.44
CA ALA A 328 -12.45 -19.09 -3.55
C ALA A 328 -11.45 -18.48 -4.56
N ARG A 329 -10.32 -17.99 -4.06
CA ARG A 329 -9.34 -17.17 -4.79
C ARG A 329 -7.93 -17.75 -4.70
N ARG A 330 -7.80 -19.06 -4.97
CA ARG A 330 -6.50 -19.70 -5.24
C ARG A 330 -6.11 -19.53 -6.72
N PRO A 331 -5.12 -18.67 -7.05
CA PRO A 331 -4.59 -18.60 -8.42
C PRO A 331 -3.82 -19.89 -8.76
N TRP A 332 -3.10 -20.45 -7.78
CA TRP A 332 -2.32 -21.68 -7.86
C TRP A 332 -2.39 -22.45 -6.55
N ASP A 333 -1.97 -23.72 -6.59
CA ASP A 333 -1.77 -24.54 -5.40
C ASP A 333 -0.35 -24.23 -4.86
N PRO A 334 -0.20 -23.76 -3.61
CA PRO A 334 1.06 -23.25 -3.09
C PRO A 334 2.08 -24.37 -2.87
N ASP A 335 3.33 -24.08 -3.20
CA ASP A 335 4.47 -24.94 -2.86
C ASP A 335 4.77 -24.88 -1.36
N PHE A 336 4.54 -23.72 -0.72
CA PHE A 336 4.78 -23.50 0.71
C PHE A 336 3.64 -22.75 1.42
N LEU A 337 3.40 -23.09 2.69
CA LEU A 337 2.62 -22.31 3.63
C LEU A 337 3.54 -21.84 4.75
N PHE A 338 3.87 -20.56 4.74
CA PHE A 338 4.69 -19.92 5.75
C PHE A 338 3.83 -19.38 6.88
N VAL A 339 4.16 -19.76 8.12
CA VAL A 339 3.52 -19.29 9.35
C VAL A 339 4.56 -18.60 10.22
N THR A 340 4.53 -17.26 10.30
CA THR A 340 5.61 -16.49 10.94
C THR A 340 5.31 -16.07 12.37
N GLY A 341 4.87 -17.02 13.21
CA GLY A 341 4.74 -16.84 14.65
C GLY A 341 3.40 -16.31 15.15
N ASP A 342 3.31 -16.21 16.48
CA ASP A 342 2.12 -15.89 17.26
C ASP A 342 0.92 -16.75 16.87
N ILE A 343 1.15 -18.06 16.84
CA ILE A 343 0.14 -19.05 16.49
C ILE A 343 -0.83 -19.22 17.64
N ALA A 344 -0.30 -19.54 18.83
CA ALA A 344 -1.04 -19.55 20.08
C ALA A 344 -0.96 -18.18 20.76
N PHE A 345 -1.90 -17.87 21.65
CA PHE A 345 -1.88 -16.63 22.43
C PHE A 345 -0.94 -16.69 23.65
N SER A 346 -0.78 -17.88 24.25
CA SER A 346 -0.03 -18.05 25.49
C SER A 346 0.60 -19.44 25.60
N ALA A 347 0.99 -20.02 24.45
CA ALA A 347 1.63 -21.32 24.34
C ALA A 347 0.91 -22.52 25.00
N SER A 348 -0.42 -22.45 25.22
CA SER A 348 -1.11 -23.55 25.91
C SER A 348 -1.41 -24.73 24.95
N PRO A 349 -1.36 -25.99 25.43
CA PRO A 349 -1.66 -27.14 24.58
C PRO A 349 -3.02 -27.08 23.88
N THR A 350 -4.06 -26.62 24.59
CA THR A 350 -5.41 -26.46 24.05
C THR A 350 -5.52 -25.38 22.96
N GLN A 351 -4.66 -24.35 23.00
CA GLN A 351 -4.57 -23.36 21.93
C GLN A 351 -3.94 -23.98 20.68
N TYR A 352 -2.88 -24.78 20.86
CA TYR A 352 -2.25 -25.51 19.77
C TYR A 352 -3.13 -26.58 19.13
N GLU A 353 -4.02 -27.23 19.90
CA GLU A 353 -5.03 -28.13 19.34
C GLU A 353 -5.96 -27.40 18.36
N LYS A 354 -6.46 -26.21 18.75
CA LYS A 354 -7.28 -25.36 17.89
C LYS A 354 -6.51 -24.88 16.66
N ALA A 355 -5.28 -24.42 16.86
CA ALA A 355 -4.40 -23.98 15.78
C ALA A 355 -4.12 -25.13 14.80
N SER A 356 -3.88 -26.35 15.28
CA SER A 356 -3.66 -27.54 14.47
C SER A 356 -4.89 -27.88 13.63
N ALA A 357 -6.08 -27.83 14.24
CA ALA A 357 -7.34 -28.06 13.52
C ALA A 357 -7.54 -27.03 12.40
N TRP A 358 -7.30 -25.75 12.68
CA TRP A 358 -7.43 -24.69 11.68
C TRP A 358 -6.37 -24.77 10.58
N LEU A 359 -5.10 -25.01 10.90
CA LEU A 359 -4.03 -25.13 9.90
C LEU A 359 -4.25 -26.33 8.98
N LYS A 360 -4.83 -27.42 9.46
CA LYS A 360 -5.27 -28.54 8.60
C LYS A 360 -6.36 -28.11 7.61
N GLN A 361 -7.33 -27.31 8.07
CA GLN A 361 -8.34 -26.72 7.18
C GLN A 361 -7.74 -25.74 6.18
N LEU A 362 -6.70 -24.98 6.57
CA LEU A 362 -5.98 -24.08 5.68
C LEU A 362 -5.22 -24.83 4.59
N VAL A 363 -4.51 -25.90 4.95
CA VAL A 363 -3.85 -26.81 4.01
C VAL A 363 -4.85 -27.37 3.00
N GLU A 364 -6.01 -27.85 3.48
CA GLU A 364 -7.09 -28.36 2.63
C GLU A 364 -7.65 -27.25 1.72
N ALA A 365 -7.92 -26.06 2.28
CA ALA A 365 -8.43 -24.91 1.54
C ALA A 365 -7.49 -24.49 0.41
N ALA A 366 -6.19 -24.49 0.69
CA ALA A 366 -5.12 -24.16 -0.24
C ALA A 366 -4.89 -25.25 -1.30
N GLY A 367 -5.44 -26.45 -1.13
CA GLY A 367 -5.29 -27.56 -2.07
C GLY A 367 -3.89 -28.18 -2.06
N THR A 368 -3.22 -28.16 -0.90
CA THR A 368 -1.88 -28.72 -0.72
C THR A 368 -1.86 -29.72 0.44
N THR A 369 -0.68 -30.09 0.94
CA THR A 369 -0.51 -31.07 2.00
C THR A 369 0.23 -30.46 3.21
N PRO A 370 0.16 -31.09 4.41
CA PRO A 370 0.83 -30.56 5.60
C PRO A 370 2.36 -30.42 5.44
N GLU A 371 2.96 -31.15 4.49
CA GLU A 371 4.38 -31.07 4.15
C GLU A 371 4.78 -29.71 3.56
N ALA A 372 3.83 -28.90 3.09
CA ALA A 372 4.09 -27.53 2.62
C ALA A 372 4.28 -26.53 3.78
N LEU A 373 3.92 -26.89 5.01
CA LEU A 373 3.97 -25.98 6.15
C LEU A 373 5.41 -25.73 6.63
N ARG A 374 5.76 -24.46 6.84
CA ARG A 374 7.01 -24.00 7.44
C ARG A 374 6.71 -22.91 8.45
N LEU A 375 7.12 -23.13 9.70
CA LEU A 375 6.69 -22.34 10.84
C LEU A 375 7.89 -21.84 11.64
N VAL A 376 7.77 -20.63 12.19
CA VAL A 376 8.67 -20.09 13.21
C VAL A 376 7.84 -19.61 14.41
N PRO A 377 8.34 -19.70 15.65
CA PRO A 377 7.60 -19.28 16.83
C PRO A 377 7.59 -17.75 16.97
N GLY A 378 6.47 -17.21 17.47
CA GLY A 378 6.38 -15.83 17.96
C GLY A 378 6.50 -15.72 19.47
N ASN A 379 6.40 -14.51 20.02
CA ASN A 379 6.55 -14.31 21.46
C ASN A 379 5.31 -14.76 22.25
N HIS A 380 4.14 -14.86 21.63
CA HIS A 380 2.96 -15.48 22.23
C HIS A 380 3.01 -17.02 22.22
N ASP A 381 3.89 -17.60 21.41
CA ASP A 381 4.22 -19.03 21.41
C ASP A 381 5.21 -19.43 22.54
N VAL A 382 5.62 -18.46 23.37
CA VAL A 382 6.46 -18.68 24.55
C VAL A 382 5.59 -18.84 25.79
N ASP A 383 5.80 -19.91 26.56
CA ASP A 383 5.21 -20.04 27.90
C ASP A 383 5.83 -18.98 28.83
N ARG A 384 5.03 -17.96 29.17
CA ARG A 384 5.47 -16.83 29.97
C ARG A 384 5.80 -17.20 31.42
N GLU A 385 5.23 -18.26 31.99
CA GLU A 385 5.55 -18.71 33.35
C GLU A 385 6.91 -19.43 33.38
N LEU A 386 7.20 -20.22 32.35
CA LEU A 386 8.52 -20.83 32.18
C LEU A 386 9.58 -19.79 31.82
N ALA A 387 9.24 -18.79 30.98
CA ALA A 387 10.14 -17.70 30.63
C ALA A 387 10.59 -16.88 31.85
N LYS A 388 9.74 -16.69 32.87
CA LYS A 388 10.12 -16.03 34.14
C LYS A 388 11.30 -16.70 34.82
N ARG A 389 11.41 -18.03 34.72
CA ARG A 389 12.51 -18.81 35.32
C ARG A 389 13.84 -18.57 34.62
N CYS A 390 13.80 -18.03 33.40
CA CYS A 390 14.97 -17.70 32.59
C CYS A 390 15.36 -16.21 32.68
N GLY A 391 14.76 -15.44 33.58
CA GLY A 391 14.95 -13.97 33.66
C GLY A 391 16.42 -13.55 33.78
N ASP A 392 17.19 -14.21 34.65
CA ASP A 392 18.62 -13.92 34.83
C ASP A 392 19.44 -14.29 33.58
N ILE A 393 19.07 -15.38 32.90
CA ILE A 393 19.70 -15.81 31.64
C ILE A 393 19.41 -14.77 30.55
N HIS A 394 18.16 -14.33 30.40
CA HIS A 394 17.78 -13.30 29.43
C HIS A 394 18.49 -11.98 29.70
N ALA A 395 18.59 -11.56 30.97
CA ALA A 395 19.30 -10.34 31.36
C ALA A 395 20.79 -10.45 31.02
N ALA A 396 21.44 -11.58 31.33
CA ALA A 396 22.83 -11.81 31.01
C ALA A 396 23.10 -11.77 29.50
N ILE A 397 22.19 -12.29 28.66
CA ILE A 397 22.33 -12.27 27.19
C ILE A 397 22.11 -10.85 26.65
N ARG A 398 21.05 -10.17 27.08
CA ARG A 398 20.72 -8.81 26.61
C ARG A 398 21.78 -7.77 27.03
N GLY A 399 22.41 -7.99 28.19
CA GLY A 399 23.30 -7.04 28.82
C GLY A 399 22.58 -5.83 29.41
N HIS A 400 23.33 -5.01 30.16
CA HIS A 400 22.82 -3.76 30.72
C HIS A 400 23.24 -2.55 29.85
N PRO A 401 22.37 -1.54 29.66
CA PRO A 401 22.76 -0.31 29.00
C PRO A 401 23.95 0.35 29.71
N GLY A 402 25.05 0.58 28.99
CA GLY A 402 26.29 1.17 29.54
C GLY A 402 27.24 0.17 30.22
N GLU A 403 26.98 -1.14 30.12
CA GLU A 403 27.92 -2.17 30.52
C GLU A 403 29.05 -2.30 29.48
N ASP A 404 30.27 -1.91 29.84
CA ASP A 404 31.47 -2.17 29.05
C ASP A 404 31.84 -3.66 29.16
N SER A 405 31.18 -4.49 28.36
CA SER A 405 31.56 -5.89 28.18
C SER A 405 32.32 -6.09 26.88
N PHE A 406 33.33 -6.95 26.89
CA PHE A 406 34.01 -7.37 25.67
C PHE A 406 33.13 -8.25 24.75
N GLU A 407 32.12 -8.94 25.29
CA GLU A 407 31.24 -9.83 24.52
C GLU A 407 29.89 -9.17 24.18
N LEU A 408 29.59 -9.09 22.89
CA LEU A 408 28.33 -8.53 22.39
C LEU A 408 27.15 -9.52 22.56
N PRO A 409 25.90 -9.04 22.64
CA PRO A 409 24.72 -9.90 22.85
C PRO A 409 24.60 -11.14 21.93
N PRO A 410 24.91 -11.09 20.62
CA PRO A 410 24.91 -12.29 19.77
C PRO A 410 25.87 -13.38 20.26
N ALA A 411 27.10 -13.00 20.63
CA ALA A 411 28.10 -13.93 21.15
C ALA A 411 27.66 -14.50 22.51
N ARG A 412 27.13 -13.65 23.40
CA ARG A 412 26.56 -14.09 24.68
C ARG A 412 25.43 -15.11 24.49
N LEU A 413 24.55 -14.91 23.51
CA LEU A 413 23.50 -15.89 23.21
C LEU A 413 24.10 -17.23 22.75
N ASP A 414 25.08 -17.21 21.85
CA ASP A 414 25.72 -18.42 21.34
C ASP A 414 26.42 -19.22 22.44
N GLU A 415 27.13 -18.54 23.35
CA GLU A 415 27.76 -19.19 24.51
C GLU A 415 26.73 -19.84 25.44
N ARG A 416 25.64 -19.13 25.71
CA ARG A 416 24.55 -19.65 26.56
C ARG A 416 23.82 -20.82 25.92
N LEU A 417 23.65 -20.82 24.59
CA LEU A 417 23.10 -21.95 23.84
C LEU A 417 24.11 -23.09 23.66
N HIS A 418 25.41 -22.85 23.86
CA HIS A 418 26.41 -23.92 23.87
C HIS A 418 26.30 -24.77 25.14
N ASP A 419 25.99 -24.15 26.28
CA ASP A 419 25.72 -24.85 27.54
C ASP A 419 24.44 -25.70 27.45
N PRO A 420 24.52 -27.04 27.59
CA PRO A 420 23.35 -27.91 27.46
C PRO A 420 22.23 -27.64 28.47
N ALA A 421 22.57 -27.24 29.70
CA ALA A 421 21.59 -26.99 30.76
C ALA A 421 20.84 -25.68 30.53
N ILE A 422 21.56 -24.62 30.15
CA ILE A 422 20.95 -23.33 29.80
C ILE A 422 20.11 -23.45 28.54
N ARG A 423 20.61 -24.16 27.52
CA ARG A 423 19.87 -24.43 26.30
C ARG A 423 18.56 -25.16 26.57
N GLU A 424 18.57 -26.19 27.42
CA GLU A 424 17.34 -26.91 27.77
C GLU A 424 16.36 -26.02 28.54
N ALA A 425 16.84 -25.19 29.47
CA ALA A 425 15.99 -24.24 30.18
C ALA A 425 15.30 -23.25 29.22
N LEU A 426 16.04 -22.70 28.24
CA LEU A 426 15.49 -21.81 27.22
C LEU A 426 14.56 -22.51 26.22
N ARG A 427 14.70 -23.84 26.02
CA ARG A 427 13.80 -24.63 25.18
C ARG A 427 12.51 -25.03 25.88
N GLU A 428 12.54 -25.24 27.20
CA GLU A 428 11.38 -25.73 27.93
C GLU A 428 10.18 -24.78 27.75
N LYS A 429 10.41 -23.47 27.72
CA LYS A 429 9.37 -22.46 27.43
C LYS A 429 8.76 -22.53 26.01
N LEU A 430 9.41 -23.21 25.08
CA LEU A 430 8.99 -23.41 23.68
C LEU A 430 8.60 -24.86 23.37
N LYS A 431 8.58 -25.74 24.38
CA LYS A 431 8.35 -27.17 24.22
C LYS A 431 6.97 -27.50 23.67
N ALA A 432 5.95 -26.76 24.10
CA ALA A 432 4.59 -26.91 23.59
C ALA A 432 4.53 -26.58 22.09
N TYR A 433 5.16 -25.48 21.66
CA TYR A 433 5.32 -25.13 20.25
C TYR A 433 6.05 -26.23 19.48
N ALA A 434 7.20 -26.70 19.98
CA ALA A 434 7.98 -27.74 19.31
C ALA A 434 7.19 -29.06 19.15
N GLY A 435 6.44 -29.47 20.18
CA GLY A 435 5.56 -30.64 20.11
C GLY A 435 4.43 -30.45 19.10
N PHE A 436 3.83 -29.26 19.07
CA PHE A 436 2.81 -28.88 18.10
C PHE A 436 3.30 -28.97 16.65
N VAL A 437 4.46 -28.37 16.33
CA VAL A 437 5.03 -28.40 14.96
C VAL A 437 5.33 -29.84 14.53
N ASN A 438 5.99 -30.62 15.40
CA ASN A 438 6.31 -32.02 15.12
C ASN A 438 5.07 -32.87 14.84
N SER A 439 3.95 -32.60 15.53
CA SER A 439 2.69 -33.31 15.32
C SER A 439 1.93 -32.85 14.08
N LEU A 440 2.08 -31.58 13.68
CA LEU A 440 1.34 -30.98 12.57
C LEU A 440 2.02 -31.25 11.22
N ALA A 441 3.35 -31.12 11.16
CA ALA A 441 4.14 -31.21 9.94
C ALA A 441 5.39 -32.06 10.21
N SER A 442 5.27 -33.38 10.02
CA SER A 442 6.34 -34.34 10.35
C SER A 442 7.64 -34.11 9.55
N ASN A 443 7.53 -33.53 8.35
CA ASN A 443 8.65 -33.21 7.47
C ASN A 443 9.17 -31.79 7.65
N HIS A 444 8.72 -31.08 8.69
CA HIS A 444 9.24 -29.76 9.00
C HIS A 444 10.75 -29.85 9.29
N PRO A 445 11.58 -28.99 8.66
CA PRO A 445 13.01 -28.94 8.91
C PRO A 445 13.33 -28.70 10.39
N LYS A 446 14.48 -29.19 10.83
CA LYS A 446 14.94 -29.14 12.22
C LYS A 446 16.38 -28.66 12.24
N ALA A 447 16.77 -27.99 13.33
CA ALA A 447 18.17 -27.75 13.62
C ALA A 447 18.90 -29.06 13.96
N ASP A 448 20.23 -28.99 14.03
CA ASP A 448 21.13 -30.10 14.43
C ASP A 448 20.74 -30.75 15.76
N ASP A 449 20.02 -30.02 16.60
CA ASP A 449 19.54 -30.47 17.89
C ASP A 449 18.20 -31.21 17.87
N GLY A 450 17.62 -31.41 16.69
CA GLY A 450 16.35 -32.11 16.48
C GLY A 450 15.10 -31.29 16.79
N THR A 451 15.24 -30.00 17.10
CA THR A 451 14.10 -29.12 17.38
C THR A 451 13.68 -28.32 16.14
N PRO A 452 12.39 -27.95 15.99
CA PRO A 452 11.90 -27.14 14.87
C PRO A 452 11.94 -25.63 15.18
N LEU A 453 12.85 -25.18 16.06
CA LEU A 453 12.89 -23.79 16.52
C LEU A 453 13.67 -22.92 15.54
N ASP A 454 14.93 -23.29 15.29
CA ASP A 454 15.73 -22.84 14.17
C ASP A 454 15.80 -23.95 13.15
N TRP A 455 15.80 -23.62 11.86
CA TRP A 455 15.87 -24.63 10.82
C TRP A 455 16.28 -24.04 9.47
N CYS A 456 16.79 -24.90 8.61
CA CYS A 456 17.22 -24.56 7.27
C CYS A 456 16.96 -25.74 6.33
N GLU A 457 16.49 -25.46 5.13
CA GLU A 457 16.41 -26.45 4.05
C GLU A 457 16.82 -25.80 2.73
N SER A 458 17.51 -26.57 1.91
CA SER A 458 17.84 -26.19 0.54
C SER A 458 16.99 -27.00 -0.43
N LEU A 459 16.45 -26.34 -1.45
CA LEU A 459 15.76 -27.00 -2.54
C LEU A 459 16.62 -26.91 -3.80
N GLU A 460 16.90 -28.06 -4.39
CA GLU A 460 17.71 -28.13 -5.59
C GLU A 460 17.02 -27.46 -6.80
N PRO A 461 17.80 -27.02 -7.79
CA PRO A 461 17.29 -26.49 -9.04
C PRO A 461 16.28 -27.41 -9.73
N THR A 462 15.28 -26.82 -10.37
CA THR A 462 14.33 -27.49 -11.25
C THR A 462 14.34 -26.81 -12.62
N PRO A 463 13.77 -27.42 -13.68
CA PRO A 463 13.67 -26.73 -14.99
C PRO A 463 12.93 -25.39 -14.89
N GLN A 464 11.89 -25.29 -14.05
CA GLN A 464 11.13 -24.05 -13.85
C GLN A 464 11.83 -23.08 -12.88
N ARG A 465 12.78 -23.56 -12.05
CA ARG A 465 13.55 -22.80 -11.07
C ARG A 465 15.03 -23.18 -11.16
N PRO A 466 15.82 -22.57 -12.04
CA PRO A 466 17.16 -23.05 -12.42
C PRO A 466 18.24 -22.90 -11.35
N GLY A 467 17.98 -22.21 -10.25
CA GLY A 467 18.92 -22.10 -9.15
C GLY A 467 18.34 -22.61 -7.83
N ARG A 468 19.23 -22.66 -6.84
CA ARG A 468 18.95 -23.24 -5.55
C ARG A 468 18.20 -22.24 -4.67
N LEU A 469 17.18 -22.74 -4.00
CA LEU A 469 16.41 -21.98 -3.02
C LEU A 469 16.84 -22.40 -1.61
N TRP A 470 17.00 -21.44 -0.70
CA TRP A 470 17.16 -21.71 0.72
C TRP A 470 15.95 -21.21 1.47
N LEU A 471 15.34 -22.05 2.29
CA LEU A 471 14.30 -21.66 3.25
C LEU A 471 14.93 -21.74 4.64
N VAL A 472 14.96 -20.60 5.34
CA VAL A 472 15.65 -20.44 6.63
C VAL A 472 14.66 -19.89 7.63
N GLY A 473 14.35 -20.64 8.68
CA GLY A 473 13.53 -20.18 9.80
C GLY A 473 14.37 -19.95 11.03
N LEU A 474 14.37 -18.73 11.56
CA LEU A 474 15.13 -18.37 12.75
C LEU A 474 14.20 -18.05 13.92
N CYS A 475 14.49 -18.67 15.06
CA CYS A 475 13.81 -18.41 16.32
C CYS A 475 14.25 -17.04 16.86
N SER A 476 13.39 -16.03 16.69
CA SER A 476 13.61 -14.68 17.22
C SER A 476 13.32 -14.53 18.72
N VAL A 477 12.88 -15.61 19.39
CA VAL A 477 12.29 -15.58 20.74
C VAL A 477 13.09 -16.33 21.80
N TRP A 478 14.35 -16.66 21.51
CA TRP A 478 15.26 -17.28 22.49
C TRP A 478 15.31 -16.52 23.82
N VAL A 479 15.31 -15.19 23.77
CA VAL A 479 15.29 -14.32 24.97
C VAL A 479 13.93 -13.65 25.20
N SER A 480 12.86 -14.12 24.56
CA SER A 480 11.53 -13.53 24.74
C SER A 480 10.97 -13.79 26.15
N ASP A 481 10.38 -12.74 26.74
CA ASP A 481 9.67 -12.74 28.01
C ASP A 481 8.65 -11.59 28.11
N LYS A 482 8.20 -11.26 29.33
CA LYS A 482 7.27 -10.14 29.57
C LYS A 482 7.85 -8.74 29.27
N GLY A 483 9.16 -8.65 29.11
CA GLY A 483 9.91 -7.42 28.85
C GLY A 483 10.26 -7.21 27.38
N ASP A 484 9.66 -7.99 26.49
CA ASP A 484 9.81 -7.82 25.05
C ASP A 484 9.47 -6.40 24.62
N ALA A 485 10.40 -5.80 23.87
CA ALA A 485 10.24 -4.49 23.26
C ALA A 485 11.21 -4.37 22.08
N GLU A 486 11.04 -3.32 21.29
CA GLU A 486 11.97 -2.98 20.24
C GLU A 486 13.42 -2.93 20.76
N ARG A 487 14.34 -3.42 19.93
CA ARG A 487 15.79 -3.47 20.21
C ARG A 487 16.22 -4.34 21.40
N ARG A 488 15.41 -5.30 21.86
CA ARG A 488 15.74 -6.15 23.02
C ARG A 488 15.88 -7.64 22.73
N LEU A 489 15.41 -8.11 21.58
CA LEU A 489 15.56 -9.52 21.21
C LEU A 489 16.96 -9.77 20.68
N VAL A 490 17.45 -10.99 20.79
CA VAL A 490 18.83 -11.31 20.41
C VAL A 490 18.81 -12.54 19.53
N MET A 491 19.56 -12.46 18.43
CA MET A 491 19.93 -13.60 17.60
C MET A 491 21.45 -13.77 17.61
N GLY A 492 21.89 -15.02 17.59
CA GLY A 492 23.29 -15.41 17.69
C GLY A 492 23.93 -15.67 16.33
N GLU A 493 25.25 -15.67 16.26
CA GLU A 493 25.97 -16.01 15.03
C GLU A 493 25.75 -17.46 14.63
N LYS A 494 25.56 -18.36 15.61
CA LYS A 494 25.28 -19.76 15.34
C LYS A 494 24.01 -19.95 14.50
N GLN A 495 22.96 -19.18 14.78
CA GLN A 495 21.72 -19.24 14.02
C GLN A 495 21.94 -18.86 12.54
N LEU A 496 22.89 -17.97 12.28
CA LEU A 496 23.21 -17.46 10.95
C LEU A 496 24.30 -18.28 10.23
N ARG A 497 24.86 -19.32 10.86
CA ARG A 497 25.86 -20.19 10.20
C ARG A 497 25.32 -20.89 8.97
N THR A 498 24.03 -21.21 8.95
CA THR A 498 23.36 -21.82 7.79
C THR A 498 23.42 -20.93 6.55
N LEU A 499 23.47 -19.60 6.72
CA LEU A 499 23.67 -18.66 5.62
C LEU A 499 25.10 -18.70 5.05
N GLN A 500 26.05 -19.38 5.69
CA GLN A 500 27.43 -19.46 5.17
C GLN A 500 27.53 -20.34 3.92
N GLU A 501 26.63 -21.31 3.75
CA GLU A 501 26.60 -22.22 2.61
C GLU A 501 25.92 -21.62 1.37
N VAL A 502 25.15 -20.56 1.58
CA VAL A 502 24.44 -19.81 0.54
C VAL A 502 25.43 -19.16 -0.41
N GLN A 503 25.26 -19.41 -1.71
CA GLN A 503 26.06 -18.82 -2.79
C GLN A 503 25.42 -17.53 -3.30
N GLU A 504 26.19 -16.68 -3.99
CA GLU A 504 25.71 -15.38 -4.50
C GLU A 504 24.51 -15.49 -5.46
N ASP A 505 24.44 -16.59 -6.21
CA ASP A 505 23.33 -16.86 -7.14
C ASP A 505 22.15 -17.56 -6.48
N ASP A 506 22.21 -17.91 -5.19
CA ASP A 506 21.09 -18.53 -4.50
C ASP A 506 20.00 -17.50 -4.13
N LEU A 507 18.77 -17.98 -3.91
CA LEU A 507 17.67 -17.17 -3.39
C LEU A 507 17.29 -17.65 -2.00
N VAL A 508 17.36 -16.76 -1.01
CA VAL A 508 17.05 -17.08 0.39
C VAL A 508 15.67 -16.56 0.79
N PHE A 509 14.83 -17.40 1.38
CA PHE A 509 13.64 -16.98 2.11
C PHE A 509 13.93 -17.10 3.60
N LEU A 510 14.04 -15.95 4.26
CA LEU A 510 14.24 -15.85 5.70
C LEU A 510 12.90 -15.66 6.39
N LEU A 511 12.57 -16.55 7.32
CA LEU A 511 11.40 -16.49 8.18
C LEU A 511 11.81 -16.12 9.60
N THR A 512 11.21 -15.08 10.14
CA THR A 512 11.29 -14.73 11.57
C THR A 512 9.91 -14.31 12.05
N HIS A 513 9.66 -14.27 13.36
CA HIS A 513 8.46 -13.58 13.84
C HIS A 513 8.68 -12.07 13.91
N HIS A 514 9.78 -11.62 14.51
CA HIS A 514 10.04 -10.19 14.70
C HIS A 514 10.88 -9.57 13.56
N PRO A 515 10.58 -8.33 13.13
CA PRO A 515 11.43 -7.60 12.18
C PRO A 515 12.77 -7.17 12.83
N PRO A 516 13.82 -6.84 12.05
CA PRO A 516 15.15 -6.51 12.56
C PRO A 516 15.17 -5.41 13.62
N GLY A 517 14.30 -4.40 13.52
CA GLY A 517 14.24 -3.32 14.51
C GLY A 517 13.85 -3.77 15.92
N TRP A 518 13.38 -5.01 16.10
CA TRP A 518 13.14 -5.62 17.41
C TRP A 518 14.37 -6.32 17.99
N LEU A 519 15.37 -6.59 17.16
CA LEU A 519 16.63 -7.16 17.57
C LEU A 519 17.52 -6.08 18.17
N HIS A 520 18.34 -6.48 19.14
CA HIS A 520 19.41 -5.66 19.68
C HIS A 520 20.27 -5.13 18.52
N PRO A 521 20.74 -3.85 18.55
CA PRO A 521 21.44 -3.24 17.41
C PRO A 521 22.58 -4.08 16.83
N THR A 522 23.38 -4.73 17.68
CA THR A 522 24.47 -5.63 17.24
C THR A 522 23.97 -6.92 16.59
N ALA A 523 22.80 -7.42 16.98
CA ALA A 523 22.17 -8.60 16.37
C ALA A 523 21.47 -8.24 15.05
N GLU A 524 20.87 -7.04 14.98
CA GLU A 524 20.34 -6.46 13.74
C GLU A 524 21.46 -6.27 12.71
N GLU A 525 22.56 -5.61 13.11
CA GLU A 525 23.73 -5.40 12.27
C GLU A 525 24.30 -6.72 11.76
N LEU A 526 24.54 -7.69 12.64
CA LEU A 526 25.01 -9.02 12.28
C LEU A 526 24.09 -9.71 11.27
N LEU A 527 22.76 -9.66 11.47
CA LEU A 527 21.80 -10.25 10.53
C LEU A 527 21.90 -9.56 9.16
N LEU A 528 21.89 -8.23 9.13
CA LEU A 528 21.92 -7.44 7.90
C LEU A 528 23.23 -7.64 7.14
N GLU A 529 24.37 -7.69 7.83
CA GLU A 529 25.67 -7.99 7.24
C GLU A 529 25.68 -9.37 6.56
N ARG A 530 25.22 -10.42 7.26
CA ARG A 530 25.20 -11.78 6.69
C ARG A 530 24.25 -11.90 5.50
N LEU A 531 23.12 -11.20 5.52
CA LEU A 531 22.20 -11.15 4.39
C LEU A 531 22.78 -10.36 3.21
N ALA A 532 23.43 -9.22 3.48
CA ALA A 532 24.06 -8.37 2.46
C ALA A 532 25.25 -9.04 1.78
N GLU A 533 26.02 -9.83 2.52
CA GLU A 533 27.19 -10.55 2.00
C GLU A 533 26.80 -11.65 0.98
N ARG A 534 25.63 -12.31 1.14
CA ARG A 534 25.50 -13.69 0.64
C ARG A 534 24.39 -13.97 -0.36
N ALA A 535 23.28 -13.23 -0.44
CA ALA A 535 22.24 -13.54 -1.45
C ALA A 535 21.14 -12.49 -1.65
N HIS A 536 20.46 -12.61 -2.80
CA HIS A 536 19.09 -12.13 -2.96
C HIS A 536 18.22 -12.79 -1.91
N HIS A 537 17.42 -12.00 -1.18
CA HIS A 537 16.61 -12.57 -0.12
C HIS A 537 15.22 -11.97 -0.01
N VAL A 538 14.29 -12.82 0.40
CA VAL A 538 12.94 -12.50 0.82
C VAL A 538 12.88 -12.67 2.34
N HIS A 539 12.62 -11.61 3.09
CA HIS A 539 12.40 -11.72 4.52
C HIS A 539 10.89 -11.70 4.81
N LEU A 540 10.35 -12.84 5.24
CA LEU A 540 8.99 -13.02 5.73
C LEU A 540 8.95 -12.87 7.25
N CYS A 541 8.24 -11.88 7.77
CA CYS A 541 8.07 -11.69 9.21
C CYS A 541 6.64 -11.33 9.62
N GLY A 542 6.30 -11.71 10.86
CA GLY A 542 5.08 -11.34 11.57
C GLY A 542 5.28 -10.08 12.42
N HIS A 543 4.49 -9.92 13.49
CA HIS A 543 4.66 -8.91 14.55
C HIS A 543 4.61 -7.42 14.11
N VAL A 544 4.47 -7.15 12.81
CA VAL A 544 4.60 -5.83 12.21
C VAL A 544 3.21 -5.21 12.03
N HIS A 545 2.93 -4.11 12.75
CA HIS A 545 1.72 -3.31 12.53
C HIS A 545 1.80 -2.44 11.26
N ALA A 546 0.64 -2.05 10.71
CA ALA A 546 0.43 -1.44 9.38
C ALA A 546 1.37 -0.29 8.96
N ALA A 547 1.92 0.48 9.90
CA ALA A 547 2.85 1.58 9.61
C ALA A 547 4.23 1.09 9.12
N SER A 548 4.66 -0.10 9.57
CA SER A 548 6.02 -0.61 9.36
C SER A 548 6.15 -1.48 8.11
N ALA A 549 5.05 -2.05 7.60
CA ALA A 549 5.02 -2.73 6.30
C ALA A 549 5.28 -1.76 5.12
N ARG A 550 4.94 -0.47 5.31
CA ARG A 550 5.11 0.60 4.31
C ARG A 550 6.53 1.17 4.22
N ALA A 551 7.30 1.05 5.31
CA ALA A 551 8.62 1.67 5.46
C ALA A 551 9.80 0.77 5.02
N MET A 552 9.57 -0.52 4.75
CA MET A 552 10.64 -1.47 4.42
C MET A 552 10.70 -1.88 2.94
N ARG A 553 10.36 -0.96 2.03
CA ARG A 553 10.83 -1.00 0.64
C ARG A 553 12.20 -0.33 0.55
N GLY A 554 13.22 -1.02 1.04
CA GLY A 554 14.61 -0.61 0.87
C GLY A 554 15.25 -1.37 -0.28
N LEU A 555 15.10 -0.89 -1.51
CA LEU A 555 16.10 -1.18 -2.54
C LEU A 555 17.29 -0.25 -2.31
N GLY A 556 18.31 -0.75 -1.61
CA GLY A 556 19.67 -0.18 -1.55
C GLY A 556 20.14 0.17 -0.12
N MET A 557 21.32 -0.28 0.35
CA MET A 557 22.46 -0.98 -0.29
C MET A 557 23.26 -1.78 0.76
N PRO A 558 23.97 -2.90 0.45
CA PRO A 558 24.22 -3.55 -0.84
C PRO A 558 23.47 -4.90 -1.03
N ARG A 559 22.94 -5.11 -2.25
CA ARG A 559 22.27 -6.32 -2.81
C ARG A 559 20.75 -6.47 -2.49
N ASP A 560 19.93 -6.13 -3.50
CA ASP A 560 18.48 -6.32 -3.72
C ASP A 560 17.71 -7.25 -2.74
N SER A 561 17.28 -6.71 -1.60
CA SER A 561 16.46 -7.43 -0.62
C SER A 561 14.99 -7.02 -0.67
N LEU A 562 14.08 -7.99 -0.53
CA LEU A 562 12.65 -7.72 -0.40
C LEU A 562 12.16 -8.21 0.95
N ARG A 563 11.59 -7.31 1.75
CA ARG A 563 10.87 -7.70 2.96
C ARG A 563 9.37 -7.73 2.69
N LEU A 564 8.77 -8.82 3.11
CA LEU A 564 7.39 -9.19 2.84
C LEU A 564 6.73 -9.54 4.19
N VAL A 565 5.62 -8.89 4.53
CA VAL A 565 5.03 -8.94 5.87
C VAL A 565 3.60 -9.43 5.77
N ALA A 566 3.29 -10.60 6.34
CA ALA A 566 1.91 -11.06 6.39
C ALA A 566 1.09 -10.06 7.20
N GLY A 567 -0.11 -9.72 6.72
CA GLY A 567 -1.10 -9.13 7.62
C GLY A 567 -1.35 -10.10 8.79
N ALA A 568 -1.65 -9.56 9.97
CA ALA A 568 -1.98 -10.38 11.11
C ALA A 568 -3.26 -11.18 10.83
N GLY A 569 -3.22 -12.51 10.93
CA GLY A 569 -4.41 -13.35 10.74
C GLY A 569 -5.49 -13.02 11.77
N HIS A 570 -5.09 -12.62 12.98
CA HIS A 570 -5.94 -12.05 14.01
C HIS A 570 -5.16 -11.18 15.04
N GLY A 571 -4.92 -9.89 14.77
CA GLY A 571 -4.20 -8.99 15.70
C GLY A 571 -4.96 -8.58 16.97
N GLU A 572 -4.23 -8.29 18.06
CA GLU A 572 -4.78 -7.96 19.38
C GLU A 572 -5.19 -6.48 19.56
N SER A 573 -4.59 -5.55 18.81
CA SER A 573 -4.71 -4.11 19.06
C SER A 573 -4.94 -3.24 17.82
N SER A 574 -4.87 -3.81 16.62
CA SER A 574 -5.23 -3.15 15.36
C SER A 574 -6.31 -3.98 14.67
N GLY A 575 -7.48 -3.38 14.40
CA GLY A 575 -8.62 -4.03 13.72
C GLY A 575 -8.38 -4.38 12.24
N GLU A 576 -7.13 -4.68 11.88
CA GLU A 576 -6.69 -5.02 10.54
C GLU A 576 -6.19 -6.45 10.55
N HIS A 577 -6.97 -7.33 9.92
CA HIS A 577 -6.65 -8.74 9.81
C HIS A 577 -6.34 -9.08 8.35
N GLY A 578 -5.47 -10.05 8.08
CA GLY A 578 -5.04 -10.31 6.72
C GLY A 578 -4.11 -11.51 6.57
N TYR A 579 -3.66 -11.69 5.33
CA TYR A 579 -2.63 -12.65 4.95
C TYR A 579 -2.07 -12.24 3.59
N ALA A 580 -1.10 -12.98 3.04
CA ALA A 580 -0.65 -12.72 1.68
C ALA A 580 -0.40 -14.01 0.90
N TRP A 581 -0.67 -13.97 -0.41
CA TRP A 581 -0.03 -14.90 -1.34
C TRP A 581 1.27 -14.30 -1.85
N GLY A 582 2.20 -15.15 -2.25
CA GLY A 582 3.35 -14.72 -3.02
C GLY A 582 3.72 -15.70 -4.10
N ALA A 583 4.47 -15.21 -5.08
CA ALA A 583 4.89 -15.99 -6.23
C ALA A 583 6.24 -15.52 -6.77
N LEU A 584 7.03 -16.43 -7.33
CA LEU A 584 8.22 -16.13 -8.12
C LEU A 584 7.95 -16.57 -9.55
N ARG A 585 8.09 -15.67 -10.52
CA ARG A 585 7.91 -16.00 -11.93
C ARG A 585 9.04 -15.45 -12.79
N TRP A 586 9.28 -16.12 -13.92
CA TRP A 586 10.01 -15.54 -15.02
C TRP A 586 9.05 -14.84 -15.96
N SER A 587 9.26 -13.55 -16.19
CA SER A 587 8.41 -12.74 -17.07
C SER A 587 9.24 -11.62 -17.68
N ARG A 588 9.06 -11.35 -18.98
CA ARG A 588 9.75 -10.26 -19.69
C ARG A 588 11.28 -10.28 -19.50
N ASP A 589 11.86 -11.47 -19.66
CA ASP A 589 13.30 -11.77 -19.55
C ASP A 589 13.95 -11.41 -18.21
N ARG A 590 13.17 -11.48 -17.12
CA ARG A 590 13.66 -11.28 -15.76
C ARG A 590 12.84 -12.09 -14.76
N TRP A 591 13.39 -12.27 -13.57
CA TRP A 591 12.64 -12.76 -12.42
C TRP A 591 11.81 -11.63 -11.80
N GLU A 592 10.59 -11.96 -11.43
CA GLU A 592 9.69 -11.08 -10.68
C GLU A 592 9.16 -11.81 -9.45
N MET A 593 9.15 -11.10 -8.33
CA MET A 593 8.57 -11.49 -7.07
C MET A 593 7.20 -10.84 -6.92
N GLY A 594 6.17 -11.65 -6.82
CA GLY A 594 4.78 -11.27 -6.65
C GLY A 594 4.37 -11.34 -5.19
N TRP A 595 3.59 -10.35 -4.76
CA TRP A 595 3.00 -10.27 -3.43
C TRP A 595 1.54 -9.84 -3.54
N ALA A 596 0.62 -10.64 -3.03
CA ALA A 596 -0.82 -10.41 -3.07
C ALA A 596 -1.39 -10.32 -1.65
N PRO A 597 -1.37 -9.13 -1.03
CA PRO A 597 -1.89 -8.92 0.31
C PRO A 597 -3.41 -8.97 0.30
N ARG A 598 -3.96 -9.60 1.32
CA ARG A 598 -5.38 -9.72 1.62
C ARG A 598 -5.66 -9.06 2.95
N ILE A 599 -6.71 -8.26 3.00
CA ILE A 599 -7.19 -7.59 4.20
C ILE A 599 -8.65 -8.00 4.43
N PHE A 600 -8.98 -8.27 5.69
CA PHE A 600 -10.33 -8.46 6.18
C PHE A 600 -10.95 -7.10 6.46
N GLU A 601 -12.14 -6.87 5.92
CA GLU A 601 -12.95 -5.72 6.26
C GLU A 601 -14.31 -6.16 6.79
N ARG A 602 -14.67 -5.61 7.95
CA ARG A 602 -15.93 -5.96 8.62
C ARG A 602 -17.12 -5.68 7.70
N GLY A 603 -17.97 -6.67 7.52
CA GLY A 603 -19.15 -6.61 6.63
C GLY A 603 -18.85 -6.79 5.13
N ARG A 604 -17.57 -6.84 4.72
CA ARG A 604 -17.15 -7.08 3.32
C ARG A 604 -16.34 -8.37 3.15
N GLY A 605 -15.90 -8.98 4.25
CA GLY A 605 -15.07 -10.20 4.23
C GLY A 605 -13.62 -9.90 3.83
N VAL A 606 -12.90 -10.93 3.42
CA VAL A 606 -11.51 -10.78 2.96
C VAL A 606 -11.45 -10.35 1.50
N ARG A 607 -10.54 -9.41 1.19
CA ARG A 607 -10.33 -8.88 -0.16
C ARG A 607 -8.87 -8.48 -0.41
N PRO A 608 -8.43 -8.37 -1.67
CA PRO A 608 -7.15 -7.74 -1.99
C PRO A 608 -7.03 -6.35 -1.38
N ASP A 609 -5.87 -6.06 -0.79
CA ASP A 609 -5.57 -4.75 -0.18
C ASP A 609 -5.15 -3.72 -1.24
N ARG A 610 -6.12 -3.38 -2.09
CA ARG A 610 -5.99 -2.33 -3.12
C ARG A 610 -5.98 -0.91 -2.53
N ASN A 611 -6.25 -0.76 -1.24
CA ASN A 611 -6.20 0.54 -0.57
C ASN A 611 -4.75 0.96 -0.33
N ARG A 612 -3.86 0.00 -0.05
CA ARG A 612 -2.45 0.23 0.27
C ARG A 612 -1.49 -0.07 -0.86
N TYR A 613 -1.84 -1.04 -1.71
CA TYR A 613 -0.95 -1.57 -2.73
C TYR A 613 -1.59 -1.49 -4.11
N ASP A 614 -0.75 -1.22 -5.10
CA ASP A 614 -1.12 -1.32 -6.51
C ASP A 614 -1.01 -2.78 -6.93
N LEU A 615 -2.17 -3.41 -7.19
CA LEU A 615 -2.30 -4.85 -7.42
C LEU A 615 -2.86 -5.09 -8.83
N ASP A 616 -2.37 -6.10 -9.54
CA ASP A 616 -2.95 -6.56 -10.81
C ASP A 616 -4.33 -7.19 -10.61
N ASP A 617 -4.99 -7.67 -11.68
CA ASP A 617 -6.33 -8.27 -11.62
C ASP A 617 -6.39 -9.54 -10.78
N GLU A 618 -5.29 -10.29 -10.69
CA GLU A 618 -5.13 -11.48 -9.83
C GLU A 618 -4.89 -11.08 -8.35
N GLY A 619 -4.58 -9.80 -8.12
CA GLY A 619 -4.39 -9.19 -6.84
C GLY A 619 -2.95 -9.19 -6.36
N PHE A 620 -1.97 -9.29 -7.27
CA PHE A 620 -0.53 -9.27 -6.99
C PHE A 620 0.11 -7.92 -7.35
N ALA A 621 0.99 -7.43 -6.49
CA ALA A 621 2.04 -6.49 -6.84
C ALA A 621 3.28 -7.27 -7.25
N TRP A 622 3.86 -6.97 -8.42
CA TRP A 622 5.07 -7.64 -8.92
C TRP A 622 6.27 -6.70 -8.88
N GLU A 623 7.39 -7.17 -8.34
CA GLU A 623 8.64 -6.44 -8.27
C GLU A 623 9.77 -7.25 -8.92
N PRO A 624 10.61 -6.64 -9.77
CA PRO A 624 11.70 -7.35 -10.43
C PRO A 624 12.82 -7.73 -9.44
N LEU A 625 13.49 -8.85 -9.71
CA LEU A 625 14.73 -9.29 -9.06
C LEU A 625 15.87 -9.22 -10.08
N PRO A 626 16.41 -8.03 -10.39
CA PRO A 626 17.25 -7.80 -11.57
C PRO A 626 18.62 -8.49 -11.51
N ARG A 627 19.11 -8.83 -10.32
CA ARG A 627 20.40 -9.48 -10.13
C ARG A 627 20.30 -11.01 -9.99
N LEU A 628 19.11 -11.59 -9.95
CA LEU A 628 18.95 -13.05 -9.93
C LEU A 628 19.22 -13.61 -11.33
N GLN A 629 20.36 -14.30 -11.50
CA GLN A 629 20.88 -14.68 -12.83
C GLN A 629 20.29 -15.99 -13.38
N TRP A 630 19.30 -16.59 -12.74
CA TRP A 630 18.77 -17.88 -13.19
C TRP A 630 18.16 -17.75 -14.59
N LYS A 631 18.53 -18.64 -15.51
CA LYS A 631 17.98 -18.67 -16.86
C LYS A 631 17.09 -19.89 -17.02
N PRO A 632 15.76 -19.74 -17.03
CA PRO A 632 14.89 -20.86 -17.33
C PRO A 632 15.13 -21.35 -18.77
N PRO A 633 14.85 -22.64 -19.07
CA PRO A 633 14.98 -23.15 -20.42
C PRO A 633 14.10 -22.34 -21.38
N PRO A 634 14.52 -22.17 -22.65
CA PRO A 634 13.70 -21.50 -23.64
C PRO A 634 12.33 -22.20 -23.75
N ALA A 635 11.28 -21.39 -23.77
CA ALA A 635 9.88 -21.84 -23.82
C ALA A 635 9.54 -22.60 -25.11
#